data_AF-A0A353XXI6-F1
#
_entry.id   AF-A0A353XXI6-F1
#
_cell.length_a   1.000
_cell.length_b   1.000
_cell.length_c   1.000
_cell.angle_alpha   90.00
_cell.angle_beta   90.00
_cell.angle_gamma   90.00
#
_symmetry.space_group_name_H-M   'P 1'
#
loop_
_entity.id
_entity.type
_entity.pdbx_description
1 polymer ?
#
loop_
_entity_poly.entity_id
_entity_poly.type
_entity_poly.pdbx_seq_one_letter_code
_entity_poly.pdbx_strand_id
1 'polypeptide(L)'
;MKYSLNSCTLQIPAARRSACGLKQVEWLPGWLCFYDPGVNVMKIAGINCGSFIASFAFYVVISTPVLASSQYALLVGVTDYPSLSDEQQLHGPGNDVDLLERLLRERGFDRKNVNVLTNKRGESAQPTHKAILDALHTLTEVLQRDDFVYLHFSGHGSQQPAAMGQLNHETDGLDEIFLPTDIGQWSDDGAQVENAITDNEMNHVITMMRNKGAFVWAVFDSCHSGTMTRGNPQPGVRYRKVSPKLLGIPAARLKAAAVRHQGRVDELQTEQKPGDEGAGGYIGFFASQTTETTPEMVLPRGHERRKPYGLFSYTLAEILQSGASMSYRQAGQLILQRYMSQNMRMATPMFEGGDYLDAPLFGMHGSRERILQWPLDLADGRWTIPAGALQQVERGSLFAILPDAAAGNDQLLGYAVVKESTEFTSTLEPREDGEQHALAGGKPDNKRYARLLEPAISMVMRIALPSEPASYGGGDAEVYELLQRMSHKENTQGISIEWVDDDQEADLRLAIMDNQLWLLSATGELIQDGADKSLSVRFDRPADELEEVLSDSFQSIAKVLNLLKIANSVENGKYSAKIEMVLLQTPVASGGARAVESGRITEFREGDKIRFILKNHSSTAVDVTLLFIDSQYGVTAMYPLSGQSNRIGAGDLLSGAEFSVTADTLGIEHMLVIAVKALPGTAQSDFSYLGQQRLQKTKGVAKTRGIGANNVYALLKRAGFGGAATRGLRPKKSVADETVMKVYSWRVMP
;
A
#
# COMPACT_ATOMS: atom_id res chain seq x y z
N MET A 1 46.14 28.70 -0.37
CA MET A 1 47.38 29.41 0.04
C MET A 1 48.14 28.56 1.05
N LYS A 2 49.46 28.39 0.85
CA LYS A 2 50.40 27.78 1.82
C LYS A 2 50.59 28.68 3.04
N TYR A 3 50.97 28.10 4.19
CA TYR A 3 51.94 28.51 5.24
C TYR A 3 51.55 27.71 6.51
N SER A 4 52.33 26.81 7.11
CA SER A 4 53.73 26.78 7.61
C SER A 4 53.73 26.67 9.15
N LEU A 5 54.07 25.47 9.63
CA LEU A 5 54.88 25.09 10.81
C LEU A 5 54.91 25.99 12.05
N ASN A 6 54.63 25.39 13.21
CA ASN A 6 55.45 25.56 14.42
C ASN A 6 55.49 24.26 15.24
N SER A 7 56.71 23.82 15.51
CA SER A 7 57.11 22.66 16.30
C SER A 7 57.16 23.00 17.79
N CYS A 8 56.73 22.08 18.64
CA CYS A 8 57.04 22.07 20.06
C CYS A 8 57.53 20.65 20.42
N THR A 9 58.75 20.55 20.94
CA THR A 9 59.43 19.30 21.28
C THR A 9 59.59 19.23 22.79
N LEU A 10 59.16 18.13 23.41
CA LEU A 10 59.59 17.75 24.77
C LEU A 10 60.14 16.32 24.73
N GLN A 11 61.37 16.16 25.22
CA GLN A 11 62.15 14.93 25.24
C GLN A 11 61.80 14.03 26.44
N ILE A 12 61.83 12.70 26.22
CA ILE A 12 62.15 11.70 27.26
C ILE A 12 63.07 10.63 26.62
N PRO A 13 64.12 10.12 27.30
CA PRO A 13 65.25 9.43 26.67
C PRO A 13 65.20 7.90 26.79
N ALA A 14 65.81 7.20 25.82
CA ALA A 14 66.47 5.91 26.06
C ALA A 14 67.55 5.65 24.99
N ALA A 15 68.65 5.05 25.41
CA ALA A 15 69.96 5.10 24.78
C ALA A 15 70.25 3.99 23.74
N ARG A 16 71.08 4.37 22.74
CA ARG A 16 72.07 3.61 21.90
C ARG A 16 71.60 2.30 21.25
N ARG A 17 71.24 2.32 19.95
CA ARG A 17 72.08 2.21 18.72
C ARG A 17 72.87 0.89 18.56
N SER A 18 72.43 0.08 17.60
CA SER A 18 73.27 -0.51 16.55
C SER A 18 72.48 -0.61 15.24
N ALA A 19 73.16 -0.28 14.15
CA ALA A 19 72.64 -0.04 12.81
C ALA A 19 72.23 -1.32 12.06
N CYS A 20 71.21 -1.24 11.20
CA CYS A 20 71.28 -1.67 9.80
C CYS A 20 70.00 -1.25 9.06
N GLY A 21 70.15 -0.78 7.82
CA GLY A 21 69.04 -0.31 6.99
C GLY A 21 68.13 -1.45 6.50
N LEU A 22 66.84 -1.16 6.41
CA LEU A 22 65.86 -2.00 5.71
C LEU A 22 64.74 -1.12 5.12
N LYS A 23 64.46 -1.35 3.84
CA LYS A 23 63.27 -0.87 3.13
C LYS A 23 62.05 -1.68 3.59
N GLN A 24 60.90 -1.01 3.58
CA GLN A 24 59.56 -1.41 4.02
C GLN A 24 59.11 -2.84 3.67
N VAL A 25 58.46 -3.50 4.65
CA VAL A 25 57.33 -4.43 4.46
C VAL A 25 56.37 -4.26 5.65
N GLU A 26 55.12 -3.87 5.40
CA GLU A 26 53.97 -3.99 6.32
C GLU A 26 53.36 -5.39 6.17
N TRP A 27 52.92 -6.05 7.25
CA TRP A 27 51.78 -7.01 7.28
C TRP A 27 51.28 -7.26 8.73
N LEU A 28 49.99 -7.62 8.81
CA LEU A 28 49.03 -7.81 9.92
C LEU A 28 49.44 -8.72 11.12
N PRO A 29 48.73 -8.67 12.28
CA PRO A 29 49.13 -9.36 13.52
C PRO A 29 48.43 -10.70 13.84
N GLY A 30 49.15 -11.53 14.60
CA GLY A 30 48.72 -12.70 15.39
C GLY A 30 48.99 -14.01 14.66
N TRP A 31 49.77 -15.00 15.13
CA TRP A 31 49.98 -15.57 16.45
C TRP A 31 51.47 -16.05 16.56
N LEU A 32 52.11 -15.94 17.72
CA LEU A 32 53.50 -16.39 17.94
C LEU A 32 53.56 -17.81 18.53
N CYS A 33 54.29 -18.73 17.88
CA CYS A 33 54.83 -19.95 18.48
C CYS A 33 56.37 -19.87 18.45
N PHE A 34 57.03 -20.15 19.58
CA PHE A 34 58.48 -20.18 19.71
C PHE A 34 59.04 -21.59 19.42
N TYR A 35 60.15 -21.65 18.69
CA TYR A 35 60.88 -22.87 18.36
C TYR A 35 62.26 -22.83 19.06
N ASP A 36 62.58 -23.85 19.86
CA ASP A 36 63.89 -24.00 20.52
C ASP A 36 64.71 -25.12 19.83
N PRO A 37 65.81 -24.78 19.13
CA PRO A 37 66.63 -25.75 18.41
C PRO A 37 67.69 -26.34 19.34
N GLY A 38 67.26 -27.17 20.30
CA GLY A 38 68.19 -27.81 21.25
C GLY A 38 67.76 -29.15 21.82
N VAL A 39 66.47 -29.50 21.76
CA VAL A 39 65.97 -30.76 22.32
C VAL A 39 64.84 -31.31 21.44
N ASN A 40 65.10 -32.42 20.76
CA ASN A 40 64.14 -33.12 19.88
C ASN A 40 63.08 -33.89 20.70
N VAL A 41 62.26 -33.20 21.50
CA VAL A 41 61.06 -33.77 22.14
C VAL A 41 59.99 -32.70 22.39
N MET A 42 58.82 -32.85 21.76
CA MET A 42 57.58 -32.18 22.15
C MET A 42 56.78 -33.13 23.05
N LYS A 43 56.67 -32.82 24.35
CA LYS A 43 55.78 -33.51 25.29
C LYS A 43 54.48 -32.72 25.42
N ILE A 44 53.37 -33.29 24.94
CA ILE A 44 52.08 -33.16 25.63
C ILE A 44 51.78 -34.54 26.19
N ALA A 45 51.68 -34.62 27.51
CA ALA A 45 51.36 -35.83 28.24
C ALA A 45 49.86 -36.12 28.14
N GLY A 46 49.52 -37.39 27.89
CA GLY A 46 48.22 -37.98 28.25
C GLY A 46 47.27 -38.25 27.08
N ILE A 47 47.38 -39.45 26.50
CA ILE A 47 46.30 -40.43 26.20
C ILE A 47 46.83 -41.41 25.14
N ASN A 48 46.66 -42.70 25.44
CA ASN A 48 47.17 -43.85 24.68
C ASN A 48 46.62 -43.93 23.25
N CYS A 49 47.50 -44.34 22.33
CA CYS A 49 47.19 -44.67 20.95
C CYS A 49 46.70 -46.13 20.84
N GLY A 50 45.65 -46.36 20.06
CA GLY A 50 45.18 -47.69 19.68
C GLY A 50 44.34 -47.65 18.41
N SER A 51 45.02 -47.76 17.27
CA SER A 51 44.53 -48.16 15.93
C SER A 51 43.35 -47.41 15.31
N PHE A 52 43.56 -46.79 14.13
CA PHE A 52 42.99 -47.29 12.87
C PHE A 52 43.49 -46.45 11.67
N ILE A 53 43.88 -47.16 10.62
CA ILE A 53 44.27 -46.68 9.29
C ILE A 53 43.02 -46.12 8.57
N ALA A 54 43.07 -44.90 8.03
CA ALA A 54 42.31 -44.52 6.82
C ALA A 54 42.71 -43.14 6.27
N SER A 55 43.17 -43.14 5.02
CA SER A 55 43.00 -42.12 3.97
C SER A 55 43.31 -40.64 4.26
N PHE A 56 44.46 -40.20 3.77
CA PHE A 56 44.71 -38.80 3.37
C PHE A 56 43.88 -38.47 2.11
N ALA A 57 42.64 -38.01 2.30
CA ALA A 57 41.89 -37.30 1.27
C ALA A 57 42.01 -35.80 1.57
N PHE A 58 42.82 -35.12 0.77
CA PHE A 58 43.00 -33.68 0.81
C PHE A 58 41.70 -33.03 0.29
N TYR A 59 40.75 -32.71 1.18
CA TYR A 59 39.59 -31.90 0.84
C TYR A 59 40.06 -30.44 0.66
N VAL A 60 40.42 -30.09 -0.57
CA VAL A 60 40.35 -28.70 -1.01
C VAL A 60 38.87 -28.35 -1.04
N VAL A 61 38.39 -27.66 -0.01
CA VAL A 61 37.09 -26.97 -0.08
C VAL A 61 37.30 -25.84 -1.09
N ILE A 62 36.99 -26.12 -2.36
CA ILE A 62 36.75 -25.08 -3.35
C ILE A 62 35.47 -24.40 -2.87
N SER A 63 35.63 -23.31 -2.12
CA SER A 63 34.56 -22.35 -1.90
C SER A 63 34.21 -21.77 -3.26
N THR A 64 33.30 -22.42 -3.98
CA THR A 64 32.62 -21.78 -5.10
C THR A 64 31.98 -20.53 -4.53
N PRO A 65 32.28 -19.32 -5.05
CA PRO A 65 31.49 -18.16 -4.67
C PRO A 65 30.05 -18.53 -5.02
N VAL A 66 29.18 -18.59 -4.02
CA VAL A 66 27.75 -18.43 -4.27
C VAL A 66 27.67 -17.08 -4.96
N LEU A 67 27.43 -17.06 -6.27
CA LEU A 67 27.10 -15.82 -6.96
C LEU A 67 25.87 -15.29 -6.24
N ALA A 68 26.04 -14.19 -5.51
CA ALA A 68 24.92 -13.50 -4.91
C ALA A 68 23.97 -13.11 -6.05
N SER A 69 22.69 -13.45 -5.94
CA SER A 69 21.69 -13.02 -6.91
C SER A 69 21.71 -11.51 -7.03
N SER A 70 21.78 -11.02 -8.27
CA SER A 70 21.80 -9.59 -8.54
C SER A 70 20.38 -9.03 -8.62
N GLN A 71 20.22 -7.79 -8.21
CA GLN A 71 18.96 -7.06 -8.29
C GLN A 71 19.05 -6.04 -9.44
N TYR A 72 18.08 -6.09 -10.33
CA TYR A 72 17.94 -5.18 -11.47
C TYR A 72 16.58 -4.51 -11.47
N ALA A 73 16.53 -3.28 -11.97
CA ALA A 73 15.27 -2.58 -12.17
C ALA A 73 15.23 -1.80 -13.47
N LEU A 74 14.05 -1.75 -14.09
CA LEU A 74 13.73 -0.82 -15.17
C LEU A 74 12.51 -0.01 -14.73
N LEU A 75 12.67 1.32 -14.67
CA LEU A 75 11.62 2.26 -14.31
C LEU A 75 11.28 3.12 -15.53
N VAL A 76 10.04 3.03 -16.01
CA VAL A 76 9.54 3.79 -17.16
C VAL A 76 8.43 4.73 -16.70
N GLY A 77 8.62 6.03 -16.93
CA GLY A 77 7.67 7.07 -16.55
C GLY A 77 7.42 8.03 -17.71
N VAL A 78 6.28 7.89 -18.39
CA VAL A 78 5.91 8.68 -19.57
C VAL A 78 4.98 9.81 -19.16
N THR A 79 5.50 11.03 -19.16
CA THR A 79 4.80 12.26 -18.71
C THR A 79 4.26 13.04 -19.90
N ASP A 80 5.07 13.15 -20.96
CA ASP A 80 4.80 14.01 -22.11
C ASP A 80 4.57 13.16 -23.38
N TYR A 81 3.55 13.52 -24.15
CA TYR A 81 3.09 12.86 -25.37
C TYR A 81 2.90 13.90 -26.47
N PRO A 82 3.94 14.18 -27.28
CA PRO A 82 3.89 15.23 -28.30
C PRO A 82 2.80 15.07 -29.36
N SER A 83 2.29 13.84 -29.55
CA SER A 83 1.21 13.51 -30.48
C SER A 83 -0.20 13.67 -29.92
N LEU A 84 -0.33 13.92 -28.61
CA LEU A 84 -1.61 14.11 -27.92
C LEU A 84 -1.81 15.59 -27.54
N SER A 85 -3.04 15.96 -27.20
CA SER A 85 -3.36 17.34 -26.78
C SER A 85 -2.81 17.64 -25.38
N ASP A 86 -2.78 18.94 -25.02
CA ASP A 86 -2.29 19.40 -23.71
C ASP A 86 -3.13 18.82 -22.54
N GLU A 87 -4.40 18.51 -22.77
CA GLU A 87 -5.27 17.88 -21.78
C GLU A 87 -4.91 16.42 -21.50
N GLN A 88 -4.20 15.75 -22.41
CA GLN A 88 -3.74 14.37 -22.30
C GLN A 88 -2.29 14.26 -21.82
N GLN A 89 -1.69 15.35 -21.35
CA GLN A 89 -0.38 15.29 -20.70
C GLN A 89 -0.55 14.87 -19.23
N LEU A 90 0.38 14.08 -18.73
CA LEU A 90 0.44 13.67 -17.32
C LEU A 90 1.49 14.50 -16.58
N HIS A 91 1.51 14.43 -15.25
CA HIS A 91 2.52 15.12 -14.43
C HIS A 91 3.22 14.19 -13.42
N GLY A 92 2.55 13.11 -13.03
CA GLY A 92 2.95 12.14 -12.02
C GLY A 92 3.99 11.12 -12.44
N PRO A 93 4.00 10.53 -13.66
CA PRO A 93 4.88 9.41 -13.99
C PRO A 93 6.36 9.66 -13.78
N GLY A 94 6.86 10.85 -14.13
CA GLY A 94 8.24 11.24 -13.84
C GLY A 94 8.54 11.33 -12.34
N ASN A 95 7.56 11.73 -11.52
CA ASN A 95 7.72 11.77 -10.06
C ASN A 95 7.66 10.36 -9.45
N ASP A 96 6.83 9.46 -10.00
CA ASP A 96 6.73 8.07 -9.58
C ASP A 96 8.07 7.34 -9.73
N VAL A 97 8.73 7.47 -10.90
CA VAL A 97 10.03 6.83 -11.13
C VAL A 97 11.15 7.42 -10.26
N ASP A 98 11.13 8.73 -9.97
CA ASP A 98 12.09 9.36 -9.05
C ASP A 98 11.90 8.84 -7.61
N LEU A 99 10.65 8.70 -7.17
CA LEU A 99 10.29 8.14 -5.86
C LEU A 99 10.74 6.69 -5.73
N LEU A 100 10.42 5.85 -6.72
CA LEU A 100 10.75 4.42 -6.71
C LEU A 100 12.25 4.18 -6.88
N GLU A 101 12.97 4.94 -7.71
CA GLU A 101 14.42 4.82 -7.82
C GLU A 101 15.09 5.06 -6.47
N ARG A 102 14.68 6.11 -5.75
CA ARG A 102 15.19 6.39 -4.41
C ARG A 102 14.91 5.24 -3.47
N LEU A 103 13.68 4.72 -3.47
CA LEU A 103 13.27 3.61 -2.61
C LEU A 103 14.08 2.34 -2.89
N LEU A 104 14.22 1.95 -4.16
CA LEU A 104 14.96 0.75 -4.53
C LEU A 104 16.43 0.84 -4.11
N ARG A 105 17.04 2.02 -4.21
CA ARG A 105 18.40 2.26 -3.70
C ARG A 105 18.48 2.12 -2.18
N GLU A 106 17.50 2.64 -1.44
CA GLU A 106 17.39 2.42 0.01
C GLU A 106 17.20 0.94 0.36
N ARG A 107 16.64 0.13 -0.55
CA ARG A 107 16.50 -1.32 -0.45
C ARG A 107 17.72 -2.12 -0.92
N GLY A 108 18.79 -1.45 -1.36
CA GLY A 108 20.06 -2.09 -1.70
C GLY A 108 20.29 -2.34 -3.20
N PHE A 109 19.43 -1.84 -4.08
CA PHE A 109 19.66 -1.94 -5.52
C PHE A 109 20.89 -1.12 -5.92
N ASP A 110 21.81 -1.76 -6.63
CA ASP A 110 22.98 -1.12 -7.19
C ASP A 110 22.55 -0.07 -8.23
N ARG A 111 23.08 1.16 -8.12
CA ARG A 111 22.77 2.26 -9.06
C ARG A 111 22.92 1.86 -10.52
N LYS A 112 23.96 1.07 -10.84
CA LYS A 112 24.27 0.62 -12.20
C LYS A 112 23.25 -0.38 -12.76
N ASN A 113 22.47 -1.01 -11.90
CA ASN A 113 21.47 -2.00 -12.25
C ASN A 113 20.04 -1.43 -12.28
N VAL A 114 19.88 -0.12 -12.00
CA VAL A 114 18.59 0.58 -12.09
C VAL A 114 18.62 1.48 -13.33
N ASN A 115 17.88 1.08 -14.37
CA ASN A 115 17.70 1.88 -15.57
C ASN A 115 16.40 2.70 -15.45
N VAL A 116 16.43 3.96 -15.87
CA VAL A 116 15.29 4.87 -15.78
C VAL A 116 15.05 5.54 -17.12
N LEU A 117 13.85 5.38 -17.67
CA LEU A 117 13.37 6.05 -18.88
C LEU A 117 12.23 6.99 -18.52
N THR A 118 12.42 8.29 -18.72
CA THR A 118 11.40 9.32 -18.48
C THR A 118 11.68 10.59 -19.26
N ASN A 119 10.61 11.28 -19.69
CA ASN A 119 10.72 12.55 -20.41
C ASN A 119 11.49 13.62 -19.61
N LYS A 120 11.48 13.53 -18.27
CA LYS A 120 12.13 14.49 -17.38
C LYS A 120 13.66 14.37 -17.33
N ARG A 121 14.27 13.32 -17.90
CA ARG A 121 15.70 13.03 -17.79
C ARG A 121 16.46 13.13 -19.12
N GLY A 122 16.36 14.28 -19.79
CA GLY A 122 17.13 14.56 -21.02
C GLY A 122 16.86 13.58 -22.17
N GLU A 123 17.60 13.72 -23.27
CA GLU A 123 17.32 12.94 -24.50
C GLU A 123 17.67 11.46 -24.38
N SER A 124 18.71 11.09 -23.61
CA SER A 124 19.16 9.70 -23.48
C SER A 124 18.23 8.80 -22.67
N ALA A 125 17.26 9.37 -21.96
CA ALA A 125 16.29 8.64 -21.15
C ALA A 125 14.87 8.73 -21.71
N GLN A 126 14.67 9.19 -22.95
CA GLN A 126 13.32 9.31 -23.50
C GLN A 126 12.64 7.93 -23.56
N PRO A 127 11.42 7.79 -23.01
CA PRO A 127 10.71 6.52 -22.95
C PRO A 127 9.96 6.28 -24.27
N THR A 128 10.72 6.16 -25.37
CA THR A 128 10.19 5.78 -26.68
C THR A 128 9.92 4.28 -26.75
N HIS A 129 9.06 3.86 -27.67
CA HIS A 129 8.77 2.44 -27.92
C HIS A 129 10.07 1.64 -28.07
N LYS A 130 10.96 2.12 -28.94
CA LYS A 130 12.26 1.50 -29.17
C LYS A 130 13.13 1.47 -27.91
N ALA A 131 13.26 2.59 -27.18
CA ALA A 131 14.12 2.65 -26.00
C ALA A 131 13.64 1.71 -24.88
N ILE A 132 12.32 1.59 -24.69
CA ILE A 132 11.72 0.69 -23.70
C ILE A 132 12.02 -0.77 -24.05
N LEU A 133 11.76 -1.19 -25.30
CA LEU A 133 12.04 -2.57 -25.73
C LEU A 133 13.54 -2.87 -25.71
N ASP A 134 14.39 -1.96 -26.20
CA ASP A 134 15.85 -2.14 -26.17
C ASP A 134 16.35 -2.30 -24.72
N ALA A 135 15.81 -1.54 -23.77
CA ALA A 135 16.16 -1.65 -22.35
C ALA A 135 15.73 -3.01 -21.75
N LEU A 136 14.52 -3.49 -22.08
CA LEU A 136 14.03 -4.80 -21.64
C LEU A 136 14.86 -5.95 -22.23
N HIS A 137 15.22 -5.87 -23.51
CA HIS A 137 16.09 -6.86 -24.16
C HIS A 137 17.50 -6.85 -23.58
N THR A 138 18.11 -5.68 -23.44
CA THR A 138 19.46 -5.54 -22.84
C THR A 138 19.49 -6.09 -21.42
N LEU A 139 18.44 -5.81 -20.63
CA LEU A 139 18.29 -6.39 -19.30
C LEU A 139 18.24 -7.91 -19.38
N THR A 140 17.38 -8.47 -20.23
CA THR A 140 17.26 -9.93 -20.43
C THR A 140 18.59 -10.59 -20.79
N GLU A 141 19.43 -9.95 -21.60
CA GLU A 141 20.74 -10.47 -22.00
C GLU A 141 21.69 -10.69 -20.82
N VAL A 142 21.68 -9.79 -19.82
CA VAL A 142 22.61 -9.85 -18.68
C VAL A 142 22.11 -10.71 -17.51
N LEU A 143 20.81 -11.04 -17.47
CA LEU A 143 20.22 -11.82 -16.38
C LEU A 143 20.83 -13.22 -16.28
N GLN A 144 21.01 -13.65 -15.03
CA GLN A 144 21.38 -14.99 -14.61
C GLN A 144 20.24 -15.64 -13.81
N ARG A 145 20.36 -16.96 -13.58
CA ARG A 145 19.43 -17.69 -12.74
C ARG A 145 19.42 -17.09 -11.33
N ASP A 146 18.23 -17.04 -10.72
CA ASP A 146 17.95 -16.51 -9.38
C ASP A 146 18.12 -14.98 -9.23
N ASP A 147 18.44 -14.24 -10.29
CA ASP A 147 18.41 -12.78 -10.29
C ASP A 147 16.98 -12.26 -10.02
N PHE A 148 16.89 -11.09 -9.37
CA PHE A 148 15.63 -10.41 -9.12
C PHE A 148 15.47 -9.20 -10.05
N VAL A 149 14.31 -9.09 -10.69
CA VAL A 149 13.98 -8.02 -11.62
C VAL A 149 12.75 -7.27 -11.15
N TYR A 150 12.86 -5.96 -10.98
CA TYR A 150 11.74 -5.06 -10.76
C TYR A 150 11.44 -4.23 -12.01
N LEU A 151 10.26 -4.37 -12.59
CA LEU A 151 9.81 -3.56 -13.71
C LEU A 151 8.70 -2.63 -13.23
N HIS A 152 8.78 -1.36 -13.58
CA HIS A 152 7.75 -0.39 -13.26
C HIS A 152 7.41 0.46 -14.49
N PHE A 153 6.13 0.49 -14.85
CA PHE A 153 5.60 1.26 -15.95
C PHE A 153 4.54 2.22 -15.43
N SER A 154 4.78 3.52 -15.61
CA SER A 154 3.84 4.58 -15.26
C SER A 154 3.61 5.48 -16.48
N GLY A 155 2.35 5.70 -16.82
CA GLY A 155 1.97 6.44 -18.02
C GLY A 155 0.54 6.14 -18.46
N HIS A 156 0.21 6.52 -19.69
CA HIS A 156 -1.08 6.23 -20.29
C HIS A 156 -1.17 4.77 -20.76
N GLY A 157 -2.36 4.20 -20.60
CA GLY A 157 -2.80 3.03 -21.34
C GLY A 157 -3.99 3.35 -22.25
N SER A 158 -4.31 2.39 -23.12
CA SER A 158 -5.52 2.35 -23.95
C SER A 158 -5.80 0.89 -24.34
N GLN A 159 -6.86 0.67 -25.11
CA GLN A 159 -7.18 -0.59 -25.79
C GLN A 159 -7.06 -0.45 -27.30
N GLN A 160 -6.72 -1.53 -27.98
CA GLN A 160 -6.81 -1.67 -29.43
C GLN A 160 -7.40 -3.03 -29.83
N PRO A 161 -7.95 -3.19 -31.05
CA PRO A 161 -8.39 -4.50 -31.53
C PRO A 161 -7.27 -5.53 -31.53
N ALA A 162 -7.51 -6.70 -30.90
CA ALA A 162 -6.53 -7.77 -30.88
C ALA A 162 -6.26 -8.36 -32.28
N ALA A 163 -5.00 -8.76 -32.50
CA ALA A 163 -4.58 -9.36 -33.77
C ALA A 163 -5.25 -10.73 -34.02
N MET A 164 -5.45 -11.06 -35.30
CA MET A 164 -6.05 -12.35 -35.69
C MET A 164 -5.11 -13.51 -35.27
N GLY A 165 -5.56 -14.33 -34.32
CA GLY A 165 -4.81 -15.48 -33.78
C GLY A 165 -4.42 -15.37 -32.31
N GLN A 166 -4.56 -14.19 -31.70
CA GLN A 166 -4.24 -13.92 -30.28
C GLN A 166 -5.47 -13.81 -29.38
N LEU A 167 -6.68 -14.07 -29.91
CA LEU A 167 -7.97 -14.04 -29.21
C LEU A 167 -8.13 -15.04 -28.04
N ASN A 168 -7.10 -15.83 -27.73
CA ASN A 168 -7.17 -16.91 -26.74
C ASN A 168 -6.96 -16.40 -25.31
N HIS A 169 -6.46 -15.16 -25.18
CA HIS A 169 -6.12 -14.52 -23.91
C HIS A 169 -6.99 -13.30 -23.60
N GLU A 170 -7.62 -12.69 -24.61
CA GLU A 170 -8.46 -11.50 -24.44
C GLU A 170 -9.90 -11.82 -24.06
N THR A 171 -10.41 -11.18 -23.01
CA THR A 171 -11.78 -11.39 -22.49
C THR A 171 -12.86 -10.59 -23.23
N ASP A 172 -12.47 -9.56 -23.97
CA ASP A 172 -13.34 -8.70 -24.77
C ASP A 172 -12.89 -8.57 -26.24
N GLY A 173 -11.82 -9.28 -26.61
CA GLY A 173 -11.23 -9.25 -27.95
C GLY A 173 -10.36 -8.01 -28.23
N LEU A 174 -9.96 -7.25 -27.21
CA LEU A 174 -9.08 -6.09 -27.33
C LEU A 174 -7.74 -6.36 -26.63
N ASP A 175 -6.64 -5.91 -27.22
CA ASP A 175 -5.33 -5.90 -26.56
C ASP A 175 -5.23 -4.66 -25.65
N GLU A 176 -4.70 -4.85 -24.45
CA GLU A 176 -4.31 -3.76 -23.57
C GLU A 176 -2.95 -3.19 -24.01
N ILE A 177 -2.87 -1.88 -24.23
CA ILE A 177 -1.65 -1.21 -24.69
C ILE A 177 -1.13 -0.18 -23.70
N PHE A 178 0.19 -0.16 -23.49
CA PHE A 178 0.92 0.92 -22.83
C PHE A 178 1.43 1.91 -23.89
N LEU A 179 1.37 3.22 -23.59
CA LEU A 179 1.72 4.28 -24.54
C LEU A 179 3.09 4.87 -24.22
N PRO A 180 4.09 4.68 -25.09
CA PRO A 180 5.36 5.40 -25.05
C PRO A 180 5.20 6.88 -25.43
N THR A 181 6.26 7.67 -25.24
CA THR A 181 6.22 9.12 -25.56
C THR A 181 6.06 9.40 -27.06
N ASP A 182 6.54 8.51 -27.92
CA ASP A 182 6.45 8.58 -29.39
C ASP A 182 5.23 7.83 -29.95
N ILE A 183 4.18 7.67 -29.14
CA ILE A 183 2.92 7.05 -29.56
C ILE A 183 2.37 7.72 -30.82
N GLY A 184 1.99 6.92 -31.82
CA GLY A 184 1.39 7.37 -33.07
C GLY A 184 -0.12 7.17 -33.11
N GLN A 185 -0.66 7.18 -34.32
CA GLN A 185 -2.09 6.96 -34.58
C GLN A 185 -2.33 5.51 -35.04
N TRP A 186 -3.60 5.11 -35.04
CA TRP A 186 -4.05 3.86 -35.64
C TRP A 186 -3.64 3.77 -37.11
N SER A 187 -3.05 2.64 -37.49
CA SER A 187 -2.74 2.30 -38.87
C SER A 187 -3.55 1.08 -39.31
N ASP A 188 -4.33 1.22 -40.39
CA ASP A 188 -5.02 0.09 -41.01
C ASP A 188 -4.04 -0.92 -41.66
N ASP A 189 -2.84 -0.48 -42.05
CA ASP A 189 -1.82 -1.31 -42.70
C ASP A 189 -1.16 -2.31 -41.72
N GLY A 190 -1.21 -2.01 -40.42
CA GLY A 190 -0.78 -2.92 -39.34
C GLY A 190 -1.92 -3.41 -38.44
N ALA A 191 -3.13 -2.88 -38.61
CA ALA A 191 -4.26 -3.06 -37.68
C ALA A 191 -3.86 -2.85 -36.21
N GLN A 192 -3.06 -1.82 -35.94
CA GLN A 192 -2.53 -1.49 -34.62
C GLN A 192 -2.27 0.01 -34.50
N VAL A 193 -2.14 0.51 -33.27
CA VAL A 193 -1.64 1.85 -32.98
C VAL A 193 -0.13 1.85 -33.14
N GLU A 194 0.40 2.80 -33.92
CA GLU A 194 1.84 2.93 -34.12
C GLU A 194 2.57 3.22 -32.80
N ASN A 195 3.68 2.50 -32.55
CA ASN A 195 4.52 2.62 -31.35
C ASN A 195 3.82 2.32 -30.01
N ALA A 196 2.62 1.74 -30.00
CA ALA A 196 2.04 1.18 -28.78
C ALA A 196 2.79 -0.10 -28.37
N ILE A 197 2.95 -0.33 -27.06
CA ILE A 197 3.48 -1.60 -26.54
C ILE A 197 2.29 -2.44 -26.09
N THR A 198 2.10 -3.59 -26.73
CA THR A 198 1.05 -4.55 -26.36
C THR A 198 1.43 -5.35 -25.12
N ASP A 199 0.42 -5.81 -24.38
CA ASP A 199 0.59 -6.78 -23.31
C ASP A 199 1.26 -8.09 -23.80
N ASN A 200 0.98 -8.52 -25.04
CA ASN A 200 1.62 -9.64 -25.70
C ASN A 200 3.14 -9.46 -25.88
N GLU A 201 3.59 -8.28 -26.34
CA GLU A 201 5.02 -7.96 -26.42
C GLU A 201 5.68 -7.95 -25.04
N MET A 202 5.00 -7.36 -24.05
CA MET A 202 5.48 -7.32 -22.68
C MET A 202 5.61 -8.73 -22.08
N ASN A 203 4.57 -9.55 -22.24
CA ASN A 203 4.51 -10.94 -21.80
C ASN A 203 5.62 -11.78 -22.45
N HIS A 204 5.90 -11.56 -23.74
CA HIS A 204 7.00 -12.23 -24.43
C HIS A 204 8.35 -11.94 -23.77
N VAL A 205 8.67 -10.67 -23.50
CA VAL A 205 9.96 -10.31 -22.91
C VAL A 205 10.07 -10.75 -21.44
N ILE A 206 9.00 -10.62 -20.65
CA ILE A 206 8.95 -11.16 -19.28
C ILE A 206 9.17 -12.67 -19.28
N THR A 207 8.56 -13.39 -20.22
CA THR A 207 8.76 -14.85 -20.36
C THR A 207 10.21 -15.18 -20.67
N MET A 208 10.89 -14.41 -21.53
CA MET A 208 12.32 -14.59 -21.78
C MET A 208 13.18 -14.38 -20.53
N MET A 209 12.88 -13.36 -19.71
CA MET A 209 13.56 -13.14 -18.43
C MET A 209 13.37 -14.33 -17.49
N ARG A 210 12.14 -14.82 -17.36
CA ARG A 210 11.81 -16.00 -16.52
C ARG A 210 12.48 -17.27 -17.02
N ASN A 211 12.59 -17.46 -18.34
CA ASN A 211 13.27 -18.63 -18.92
C ASN A 211 14.77 -18.67 -18.58
N LYS A 212 15.37 -17.54 -18.19
CA LYS A 212 16.72 -17.51 -17.61
C LYS A 212 16.78 -17.92 -16.14
N GLY A 213 15.64 -18.14 -15.50
CA GLY A 213 15.52 -18.43 -14.07
C GLY A 213 15.45 -17.20 -13.18
N ALA A 214 15.25 -16.00 -13.75
CA ALA A 214 15.10 -14.77 -12.97
C ALA A 214 13.69 -14.63 -12.40
N PHE A 215 13.58 -14.07 -11.19
CA PHE A 215 12.30 -13.72 -10.58
C PHE A 215 11.90 -12.30 -11.02
N VAL A 216 10.75 -12.16 -11.67
CA VAL A 216 10.28 -10.87 -12.20
C VAL A 216 9.08 -10.37 -11.40
N TRP A 217 9.20 -9.16 -10.86
CA TRP A 217 8.07 -8.39 -10.34
C TRP A 217 7.79 -7.20 -11.25
N ALA A 218 6.68 -7.25 -11.98
CA ALA A 218 6.24 -6.19 -12.87
C ALA A 218 5.09 -5.38 -12.24
N VAL A 219 5.18 -4.06 -12.34
CA VAL A 219 4.20 -3.11 -11.84
C VAL A 219 3.74 -2.20 -12.98
N PHE A 220 2.44 -2.15 -13.23
CA PHE A 220 1.81 -1.30 -14.24
C PHE A 220 0.86 -0.31 -13.56
N ASP A 221 1.26 0.95 -13.54
CA ASP A 221 0.48 2.10 -13.11
C ASP A 221 0.00 2.89 -14.33
N SER A 222 -0.81 2.20 -15.14
CA SER A 222 -1.49 2.68 -16.34
C SER A 222 -2.91 2.12 -16.39
N CYS A 223 -3.80 2.72 -17.19
CA CYS A 223 -5.18 2.25 -17.35
C CYS A 223 -5.53 2.05 -18.80
N HIS A 224 -6.28 1.00 -19.07
CA HIS A 224 -6.54 0.58 -20.43
C HIS A 224 -8.04 0.64 -20.83
N SER A 225 -8.96 0.78 -19.86
CA SER A 225 -10.40 0.66 -20.08
C SER A 225 -11.02 1.58 -21.13
N GLY A 226 -12.08 1.13 -21.81
CA GLY A 226 -12.90 1.91 -22.74
C GLY A 226 -14.16 2.58 -22.15
N THR A 227 -14.42 2.50 -20.84
CA THR A 227 -15.65 3.02 -20.23
C THR A 227 -15.77 4.55 -20.26
N MET A 228 -16.99 5.05 -20.49
CA MET A 228 -17.34 6.46 -20.61
C MET A 228 -17.52 7.07 -19.22
N THR A 229 -16.45 7.57 -18.61
CA THR A 229 -16.55 8.35 -17.38
C THR A 229 -17.20 9.70 -17.69
N ARG A 230 -18.42 9.94 -17.21
CA ARG A 230 -19.10 11.24 -17.34
C ARG A 230 -18.84 12.05 -16.08
N GLY A 231 -17.84 12.93 -16.16
CA GLY A 231 -17.51 13.89 -15.13
C GLY A 231 -16.33 14.73 -15.58
N ASN A 232 -16.32 16.02 -15.24
CA ASN A 232 -15.12 16.83 -15.42
C ASN A 232 -14.11 16.37 -14.35
N PRO A 233 -12.93 15.83 -14.69
CA PRO A 233 -11.92 15.50 -13.70
C PRO A 233 -11.59 16.76 -12.89
N GLN A 234 -11.52 16.62 -11.57
CA GLN A 234 -11.28 17.74 -10.66
C GLN A 234 -9.87 18.33 -10.84
N PRO A 235 -9.64 19.60 -10.46
CA PRO A 235 -8.30 20.19 -10.47
C PRO A 235 -7.28 19.31 -9.73
N GLY A 236 -6.18 18.98 -10.41
CA GLY A 236 -5.11 18.13 -9.84
C GLY A 236 -5.39 16.62 -9.88
N VAL A 237 -6.50 16.17 -10.47
CA VAL A 237 -6.75 14.76 -10.80
C VAL A 237 -6.68 14.59 -12.32
N ARG A 238 -5.82 13.67 -12.80
CA ARG A 238 -5.76 13.29 -14.21
C ARG A 238 -5.83 11.78 -14.32
N TYR A 239 -6.56 11.26 -15.31
CA TYR A 239 -6.67 9.82 -15.51
C TYR A 239 -5.58 9.31 -16.43
N ARG A 240 -5.01 8.15 -16.11
CA ARG A 240 -3.91 7.53 -16.87
C ARG A 240 -4.39 6.71 -18.06
N LYS A 241 -5.31 7.28 -18.83
CA LYS A 241 -5.97 6.65 -19.97
C LYS A 241 -6.10 7.61 -21.14
N VAL A 242 -5.87 7.08 -22.35
CA VAL A 242 -6.23 7.73 -23.61
C VAL A 242 -7.33 6.91 -24.24
N SER A 243 -8.42 7.55 -24.68
CA SER A 243 -9.49 6.80 -25.34
C SER A 243 -9.04 6.27 -26.71
N PRO A 244 -9.48 5.07 -27.13
CA PRO A 244 -9.17 4.54 -28.47
C PRO A 244 -9.48 5.50 -29.62
N LYS A 245 -10.51 6.35 -29.46
CA LYS A 245 -10.89 7.37 -30.44
C LYS A 245 -9.82 8.44 -30.64
N LEU A 246 -9.11 8.86 -29.59
CA LEU A 246 -8.04 9.86 -29.67
C LEU A 246 -6.79 9.32 -30.37
N LEU A 247 -6.63 7.99 -30.36
CA LEU A 247 -5.61 7.27 -31.12
C LEU A 247 -6.05 6.95 -32.56
N GLY A 248 -7.20 7.48 -33.00
CA GLY A 248 -7.68 7.29 -34.37
C GLY A 248 -8.32 5.93 -34.66
N ILE A 249 -8.53 5.08 -33.64
CA ILE A 249 -9.09 3.73 -33.83
C ILE A 249 -10.57 3.83 -34.25
N PRO A 250 -10.95 3.28 -35.42
CA PRO A 250 -12.34 3.32 -35.85
C PRO A 250 -13.24 2.48 -34.93
N ALA A 251 -14.35 3.05 -34.46
CA ALA A 251 -15.30 2.34 -33.58
C ALA A 251 -15.84 1.02 -34.18
N ALA A 252 -15.91 0.93 -35.52
CA ALA A 252 -16.29 -0.30 -36.21
C ALA A 252 -15.28 -1.44 -35.98
N ARG A 253 -13.97 -1.14 -35.84
CA ARG A 253 -12.93 -2.12 -35.57
C ARG A 253 -13.03 -2.69 -34.16
N LEU A 254 -13.24 -1.82 -33.16
CA LEU A 254 -13.48 -2.22 -31.76
C LEU A 254 -14.72 -3.12 -31.66
N LYS A 255 -15.84 -2.72 -32.29
CA LYS A 255 -17.06 -3.55 -32.33
C LYS A 255 -16.82 -4.89 -33.02
N ALA A 256 -16.11 -4.90 -34.15
CA ALA A 256 -15.81 -6.14 -34.86
C ALA A 256 -14.90 -7.06 -34.03
N ALA A 257 -14.03 -6.52 -33.18
CA ALA A 257 -13.22 -7.30 -32.25
C ALA A 257 -14.08 -7.94 -31.15
N ALA A 258 -14.94 -7.17 -30.50
CA ALA A 258 -15.87 -7.67 -29.49
C ALA A 258 -16.83 -8.75 -30.02
N VAL A 259 -17.37 -8.57 -31.23
CA VAL A 259 -18.24 -9.57 -31.87
C VAL A 259 -17.46 -10.85 -32.23
N ARG A 260 -16.22 -10.73 -32.70
CA ARG A 260 -15.35 -11.89 -33.00
C ARG A 260 -15.09 -12.72 -31.74
N HIS A 261 -14.89 -12.08 -30.60
CA HIS A 261 -14.74 -12.76 -29.31
C HIS A 261 -16.03 -13.53 -28.92
N GLN A 262 -17.20 -12.88 -29.01
CA GLN A 262 -18.50 -13.51 -28.70
C GLN A 262 -18.82 -14.76 -29.56
N GLY A 263 -18.30 -14.85 -30.78
CA GLY A 263 -18.47 -16.02 -31.65
C GLY A 263 -17.55 -17.21 -31.35
N ARG A 264 -16.55 -17.06 -30.47
CA ARG A 264 -15.55 -18.10 -30.13
C ARG A 264 -15.63 -18.64 -28.70
N VAL A 265 -16.56 -18.13 -27.88
CA VAL A 265 -16.71 -18.51 -26.46
C VAL A 265 -17.15 -19.98 -26.28
N ASP A 266 -17.58 -20.66 -27.35
CA ASP A 266 -18.01 -22.08 -27.30
C ASP A 266 -16.86 -23.11 -27.41
N GLU A 267 -15.61 -22.75 -27.75
CA GLU A 267 -14.61 -23.77 -28.13
C GLU A 267 -13.28 -23.86 -27.37
N LEU A 268 -12.93 -22.97 -26.42
CA LEU A 268 -11.64 -23.10 -25.72
C LEU A 268 -11.71 -22.70 -24.24
N GLN A 269 -11.98 -23.69 -23.37
CA GLN A 269 -11.55 -23.66 -21.97
C GLN A 269 -10.26 -24.47 -21.84
N THR A 270 -9.12 -23.81 -21.96
CA THR A 270 -7.87 -24.32 -21.38
C THR A 270 -6.99 -23.13 -21.06
N GLU A 271 -7.17 -22.59 -19.86
CA GLU A 271 -6.19 -21.70 -19.25
C GLU A 271 -4.86 -22.45 -19.14
N GLN A 272 -3.91 -22.17 -20.02
CA GLN A 272 -2.51 -22.49 -19.73
C GLN A 272 -2.01 -21.47 -18.71
N LYS A 273 -2.06 -21.86 -17.44
CA LYS A 273 -1.32 -21.20 -16.36
C LYS A 273 0.17 -21.17 -16.74
N PRO A 274 0.87 -20.03 -16.65
CA PRO A 274 2.31 -19.99 -16.86
C PRO A 274 3.02 -20.53 -15.61
N GLY A 275 3.03 -21.85 -15.49
CA GLY A 275 3.75 -22.62 -14.48
C GLY A 275 4.50 -23.76 -15.14
N ASP A 276 5.45 -23.46 -16.02
CA ASP A 276 6.45 -24.46 -16.41
C ASP A 276 7.41 -24.63 -15.23
N GLU A 277 7.43 -25.84 -14.65
CA GLU A 277 8.41 -26.25 -13.65
C GLU A 277 9.83 -26.01 -14.22
N GLY A 278 10.55 -25.04 -13.65
CA GLY A 278 11.92 -24.69 -14.06
C GLY A 278 12.11 -23.26 -14.59
N ALA A 279 11.04 -22.50 -14.86
CA ALA A 279 11.12 -21.07 -15.15
C ALA A 279 11.11 -20.23 -13.87
N GLY A 280 11.79 -19.08 -13.87
CA GLY A 280 11.81 -18.13 -12.76
C GLY A 280 10.42 -17.58 -12.42
N GLY A 281 10.26 -17.07 -11.19
CA GLY A 281 8.96 -16.61 -10.67
C GLY A 281 8.45 -15.33 -11.34
N TYR A 282 7.13 -15.11 -11.27
CA TYR A 282 6.48 -13.90 -11.78
C TYR A 282 5.45 -13.36 -10.79
N ILE A 283 5.45 -12.04 -10.61
CA ILE A 283 4.40 -11.31 -9.93
C ILE A 283 4.04 -10.07 -10.76
N GLY A 284 2.76 -9.89 -11.03
CA GLY A 284 2.20 -8.74 -11.74
C GLY A 284 1.32 -7.90 -10.81
N PHE A 285 1.57 -6.60 -10.72
CA PHE A 285 0.79 -5.64 -9.95
C PHE A 285 0.22 -4.61 -10.93
N PHE A 286 -1.09 -4.46 -10.97
CA PHE A 286 -1.80 -3.58 -11.91
C PHE A 286 -2.66 -2.58 -11.14
N ALA A 287 -2.62 -1.31 -11.53
CA ALA A 287 -3.27 -0.22 -10.78
C ALA A 287 -4.81 -0.20 -10.87
N SER A 288 -5.40 -0.89 -11.85
CA SER A 288 -6.85 -0.97 -12.04
C SER A 288 -7.22 -2.25 -12.80
N GLN A 289 -8.49 -2.64 -12.75
CA GLN A 289 -9.04 -3.67 -13.65
C GLN A 289 -9.14 -3.16 -15.10
N THR A 290 -9.32 -4.07 -16.05
CA THR A 290 -9.44 -3.77 -17.50
C THR A 290 -10.57 -2.80 -17.82
N THR A 291 -11.60 -2.68 -16.99
CA THR A 291 -12.76 -1.80 -17.19
C THR A 291 -12.73 -0.51 -16.36
N GLU A 292 -11.70 -0.34 -15.54
CA GLU A 292 -11.59 0.75 -14.57
C GLU A 292 -10.51 1.77 -14.98
N THR A 293 -10.46 2.90 -14.27
CA THR A 293 -9.43 3.93 -14.45
C THR A 293 -8.75 4.23 -13.13
N THR A 294 -7.51 4.72 -13.21
CA THR A 294 -6.65 5.06 -12.08
C THR A 294 -6.22 6.51 -12.25
N PRO A 295 -6.31 7.31 -11.18
CA PRO A 295 -5.91 8.69 -11.22
C PRO A 295 -4.43 8.87 -10.86
N GLU A 296 -3.81 9.91 -11.42
CA GLU A 296 -2.77 10.64 -10.72
C GLU A 296 -3.37 11.75 -9.87
N MET A 297 -2.80 11.94 -8.68
CA MET A 297 -3.30 12.85 -7.66
C MET A 297 -2.16 13.62 -7.01
N VAL A 298 -2.47 14.80 -6.47
CA VAL A 298 -1.52 15.60 -5.67
C VAL A 298 -1.39 14.99 -4.27
N LEU A 299 -0.30 14.24 -4.05
CA LEU A 299 -0.04 13.44 -2.86
C LEU A 299 1.26 13.90 -2.15
N PRO A 300 1.43 13.59 -0.86
CA PRO A 300 0.46 13.03 0.10
C PRO A 300 -0.67 14.00 0.43
N ARG A 301 -1.90 13.49 0.59
CA ARG A 301 -3.10 14.25 0.92
C ARG A 301 -2.94 15.11 2.18
N GLY A 302 -3.29 16.40 2.13
CA GLY A 302 -3.24 17.32 3.28
C GLY A 302 -1.86 17.89 3.69
N HIS A 303 -0.82 17.74 2.87
CA HIS A 303 0.52 18.31 3.12
C HIS A 303 0.81 19.60 2.32
N GLU A 304 1.81 20.38 2.74
CA GLU A 304 2.15 21.67 2.12
C GLU A 304 3.04 21.55 0.86
N ARG A 305 3.89 20.52 0.77
CA ARG A 305 4.83 20.31 -0.35
C ARG A 305 4.47 19.05 -1.14
N ARG A 306 3.29 19.06 -1.75
CA ARG A 306 2.76 17.92 -2.49
C ARG A 306 3.14 17.96 -3.96
N LYS A 307 3.15 16.80 -4.59
CA LYS A 307 3.39 16.66 -6.03
C LYS A 307 2.38 15.69 -6.63
N PRO A 308 2.10 15.76 -7.94
CA PRO A 308 1.32 14.74 -8.61
C PRO A 308 2.09 13.42 -8.60
N TYR A 309 1.43 12.33 -8.20
CA TYR A 309 1.93 10.95 -8.28
C TYR A 309 0.79 10.04 -8.74
N GLY A 310 1.13 8.87 -9.27
CA GLY A 310 0.14 7.80 -9.45
C GLY A 310 -0.35 7.33 -8.10
N LEU A 311 -1.67 7.21 -7.93
CA LEU A 311 -2.24 6.73 -6.66
C LEU A 311 -1.66 5.36 -6.29
N PHE A 312 -1.50 4.47 -7.27
CA PHE A 312 -0.96 3.14 -7.06
C PHE A 312 0.53 3.16 -6.72
N SER A 313 1.35 3.86 -7.52
CA SER A 313 2.79 4.00 -7.30
C SER A 313 3.12 4.60 -5.94
N TYR A 314 2.39 5.65 -5.55
CA TYR A 314 2.56 6.30 -4.25
C TYR A 314 2.18 5.36 -3.10
N THR A 315 1.01 4.72 -3.19
CA THR A 315 0.54 3.77 -2.16
C THR A 315 1.48 2.57 -2.02
N LEU A 316 1.99 2.04 -3.13
CA LEU A 316 3.01 1.00 -3.14
C LEU A 316 4.27 1.49 -2.42
N ALA A 317 4.75 2.69 -2.74
CA ALA A 317 5.93 3.26 -2.07
C ALA A 317 5.74 3.42 -0.55
N GLU A 318 4.55 3.83 -0.09
CA GLU A 318 4.22 3.87 1.35
C GLU A 318 4.33 2.50 2.01
N ILE A 319 3.76 1.47 1.39
CA ILE A 319 3.79 0.09 1.90
C ILE A 319 5.21 -0.44 1.93
N LEU A 320 5.99 -0.16 0.89
CA LEU A 320 7.42 -0.47 0.81
C LEU A 320 8.25 0.33 1.82
N GLN A 321 7.74 1.38 2.45
CA GLN A 321 8.44 2.14 3.49
C GLN A 321 7.93 1.85 4.91
N SER A 322 6.87 1.06 5.06
CA SER A 322 6.25 0.71 6.35
C SER A 322 7.19 -0.01 7.35
N GLY A 323 8.30 -0.60 6.87
CA GLY A 323 9.26 -1.33 7.70
C GLY A 323 8.82 -2.75 8.11
N ALA A 324 7.60 -3.15 7.75
CA ALA A 324 7.07 -4.49 8.00
C ALA A 324 7.63 -5.51 7.00
N SER A 325 7.97 -6.71 7.49
CA SER A 325 8.21 -7.87 6.63
C SER A 325 6.88 -8.46 6.20
N MET A 326 6.65 -8.56 4.89
CA MET A 326 5.37 -9.04 4.34
C MET A 326 5.57 -9.84 3.06
N SER A 327 4.58 -10.66 2.70
CA SER A 327 4.48 -11.27 1.37
C SER A 327 3.91 -10.30 0.34
N TYR A 328 4.01 -10.63 -0.94
CA TYR A 328 3.37 -9.85 -2.00
C TYR A 328 1.84 -9.81 -1.86
N ARG A 329 1.22 -10.91 -1.41
CA ARG A 329 -0.21 -11.00 -1.13
C ARG A 329 -0.62 -10.01 -0.04
N GLN A 330 0.16 -9.93 1.02
CA GLN A 330 -0.06 -8.98 2.12
C GLN A 330 0.13 -7.54 1.64
N ALA A 331 1.13 -7.27 0.80
CA ALA A 331 1.30 -5.95 0.18
C ALA A 331 0.07 -5.55 -0.65
N GLY A 332 -0.46 -6.46 -1.49
CA GLY A 332 -1.66 -6.21 -2.28
C GLY A 332 -2.90 -5.95 -1.41
N GLN A 333 -3.07 -6.70 -0.31
CA GLN A 333 -4.14 -6.46 0.67
C GLN A 333 -4.04 -5.07 1.30
N LEU A 334 -2.84 -4.66 1.72
CA LEU A 334 -2.62 -3.33 2.28
C LEU A 334 -2.91 -2.21 1.27
N ILE A 335 -2.60 -2.42 -0.03
CA ILE A 335 -2.96 -1.46 -1.10
C ILE A 335 -4.49 -1.27 -1.15
N LEU A 336 -5.24 -2.37 -1.27
CA LEU A 336 -6.71 -2.32 -1.34
C LEU A 336 -7.30 -1.63 -0.11
N GLN A 337 -6.79 -1.97 1.07
CA GLN A 337 -7.21 -1.37 2.32
C GLN A 337 -6.93 0.14 2.40
N ARG A 338 -5.77 0.60 1.89
CA ARG A 338 -5.42 2.03 1.83
C ARG A 338 -6.40 2.78 0.95
N TYR A 339 -6.68 2.26 -0.24
CA TYR A 339 -7.66 2.83 -1.17
C TYR A 339 -9.03 2.99 -0.51
N MET A 340 -9.51 1.94 0.16
CA MET A 340 -10.80 1.96 0.84
C MET A 340 -10.87 2.98 1.97
N SER A 341 -9.83 3.09 2.81
CA SER A 341 -9.79 4.07 3.91
C SER A 341 -9.76 5.53 3.46
N GLN A 342 -9.29 5.77 2.23
CA GLN A 342 -9.22 7.08 1.60
C GLN A 342 -10.40 7.35 0.64
N ASN A 343 -11.40 6.47 0.65
CA ASN A 343 -12.57 6.52 -0.23
C ASN A 343 -12.22 6.53 -1.73
N MET A 344 -11.20 5.76 -2.13
CA MET A 344 -10.73 5.59 -3.52
C MET A 344 -11.33 4.34 -4.17
N ARG A 345 -12.66 4.23 -4.12
CA ARG A 345 -13.39 2.98 -4.47
C ARG A 345 -13.46 2.66 -5.97
N MET A 346 -12.99 3.56 -6.83
CA MET A 346 -13.18 3.47 -8.29
C MET A 346 -12.04 2.77 -9.02
N ALA A 347 -10.85 2.69 -8.39
CA ALA A 347 -9.73 1.94 -8.90
C ALA A 347 -9.53 0.71 -8.02
N THR A 348 -9.66 -0.49 -8.59
CA THR A 348 -9.40 -1.76 -7.92
C THR A 348 -8.11 -2.35 -8.47
N PRO A 349 -6.99 -2.19 -7.76
CA PRO A 349 -5.77 -2.87 -8.15
C PRO A 349 -5.91 -4.39 -8.24
N MET A 350 -5.16 -4.97 -9.17
CA MET A 350 -5.11 -6.42 -9.41
C MET A 350 -3.70 -6.94 -9.17
N PHE A 351 -3.60 -8.15 -8.64
CA PHE A 351 -2.32 -8.80 -8.34
C PHE A 351 -2.33 -10.23 -8.85
N GLU A 352 -1.29 -10.59 -9.58
CA GLU A 352 -1.11 -11.88 -10.22
C GLU A 352 0.24 -12.49 -9.82
N GLY A 353 0.32 -13.81 -9.83
CA GLY A 353 1.55 -14.54 -9.47
C GLY A 353 1.33 -15.93 -8.88
N GLY A 354 0.06 -16.33 -8.68
CA GLY A 354 -0.28 -17.64 -8.13
C GLY A 354 0.40 -17.89 -6.78
N ASP A 355 1.10 -19.01 -6.64
CA ASP A 355 1.80 -19.39 -5.41
C ASP A 355 2.94 -18.42 -5.04
N TYR A 356 3.48 -17.65 -6.00
CA TYR A 356 4.54 -16.67 -5.72
C TYR A 356 4.03 -15.46 -4.94
N LEU A 357 2.72 -15.21 -4.88
CA LEU A 357 2.16 -14.11 -4.08
C LEU A 357 2.47 -14.27 -2.59
N ASP A 358 2.66 -15.50 -2.11
CA ASP A 358 3.01 -15.77 -0.71
C ASP A 358 4.52 -15.73 -0.43
N ALA A 359 5.35 -15.49 -1.46
CA ALA A 359 6.78 -15.26 -1.30
C ALA A 359 7.05 -13.94 -0.56
N PRO A 360 8.16 -13.85 0.21
CA PRO A 360 8.54 -12.60 0.88
C PRO A 360 8.87 -11.53 -0.15
N LEU A 361 8.40 -10.31 0.11
CA LEU A 361 8.63 -9.16 -0.74
C LEU A 361 10.14 -8.86 -0.87
N PHE A 362 10.65 -8.75 -2.11
CA PHE A 362 12.07 -8.68 -2.48
C PHE A 362 12.91 -9.93 -2.16
N GLY A 363 12.30 -11.10 -1.90
CA GLY A 363 13.03 -12.33 -1.59
C GLY A 363 13.75 -12.30 -0.23
N MET A 364 13.47 -11.30 0.62
CA MET A 364 14.11 -11.16 1.93
C MET A 364 13.51 -12.16 2.93
N HIS A 365 14.05 -13.37 2.99
CA HIS A 365 13.73 -14.31 4.07
C HIS A 365 14.29 -13.80 5.41
N GLY A 366 13.41 -13.54 6.38
CA GLY A 366 13.81 -13.31 7.77
C GLY A 366 14.41 -11.92 8.07
N SER A 367 14.11 -10.89 7.27
CA SER A 367 14.40 -9.52 7.69
C SER A 367 13.64 -9.23 8.99
N ARG A 368 14.38 -8.96 10.08
CA ARG A 368 13.77 -8.50 11.32
C ARG A 368 12.97 -7.24 11.02
N GLU A 369 11.73 -7.19 11.51
CA GLU A 369 10.87 -6.01 11.48
C GLU A 369 11.71 -4.76 11.78
N ARG A 370 11.72 -3.81 10.84
CA ARG A 370 12.59 -2.64 10.95
C ARG A 370 11.99 -1.73 12.02
N ILE A 371 12.75 -1.48 13.07
CA ILE A 371 12.38 -0.45 14.06
C ILE A 371 12.36 0.89 13.34
N LEU A 372 11.18 1.50 13.25
CA LEU A 372 10.97 2.81 12.65
C LEU A 372 11.57 3.89 13.55
N GLN A 373 12.83 4.20 13.30
CA GLN A 373 13.56 5.23 14.02
C GLN A 373 14.58 5.92 13.12
N TRP A 374 14.79 7.21 13.36
CA TRP A 374 15.65 8.05 12.53
C TRP A 374 16.54 8.94 13.40
N PRO A 375 17.74 9.31 12.92
CA PRO A 375 18.55 10.29 13.63
C PRO A 375 17.80 11.62 13.71
N LEU A 376 17.82 12.23 14.89
CA LEU A 376 17.26 13.54 15.14
C LEU A 376 18.33 14.60 14.84
N ASP A 377 18.01 15.52 13.93
CA ASP A 377 18.88 16.66 13.59
C ASP A 377 18.25 17.99 14.05
N LEU A 378 19.07 19.03 14.17
CA LEU A 378 18.65 20.38 14.54
C LEU A 378 18.98 21.33 13.37
N ALA A 379 17.96 21.67 12.58
CA ALA A 379 18.07 22.59 11.46
C ALA A 379 17.22 23.85 11.75
N ASP A 380 17.82 25.04 11.63
CA ASP A 380 17.15 26.33 11.87
C ASP A 380 16.41 26.42 13.22
N GLY A 381 16.98 25.82 14.27
CA GLY A 381 16.39 25.80 15.61
C GLY A 381 15.20 24.84 15.77
N ARG A 382 14.83 24.08 14.74
CA ARG A 382 13.77 23.06 14.77
C ARG A 382 14.36 21.65 14.73
N TRP A 383 13.75 20.73 15.47
CA TRP A 383 14.12 19.32 15.36
C TRP A 383 13.59 18.76 14.06
N THR A 384 14.41 17.97 13.37
CA THR A 384 14.06 17.37 12.08
C THR A 384 14.46 15.91 12.03
N ILE A 385 13.70 15.13 11.28
CA ILE A 385 14.04 13.73 10.96
C ILE A 385 13.92 13.49 9.46
N PRO A 386 14.73 12.59 8.88
CA PRO A 386 14.61 12.12 7.50
C PRO A 386 13.48 11.07 7.36
N ALA A 387 12.28 11.40 7.85
CA ALA A 387 11.07 10.62 7.69
C ALA A 387 9.87 11.55 7.48
N GLY A 388 8.97 11.19 6.57
CA GLY A 388 7.80 11.98 6.21
C GLY A 388 6.57 11.12 6.00
N ALA A 389 5.61 11.66 5.24
CA ALA A 389 4.34 11.00 4.97
C ALA A 389 4.49 9.58 4.40
N LEU A 390 5.53 9.31 3.60
CA LEU A 390 5.78 7.97 3.07
C LEU A 390 6.03 6.90 4.15
N GLN A 391 6.55 7.30 5.31
CA GLN A 391 6.72 6.44 6.48
C GLN A 391 5.55 6.56 7.45
N GLN A 392 4.41 7.11 7.01
CA GLN A 392 3.22 7.41 7.81
C GLN A 392 3.53 8.36 8.98
N VAL A 393 4.51 9.24 8.77
CA VAL A 393 4.87 10.30 9.70
C VAL A 393 4.10 11.55 9.32
N GLU A 394 2.96 11.73 9.98
CA GLU A 394 2.05 12.85 9.77
C GLU A 394 2.04 13.80 10.97
N ARG A 395 1.46 15.00 10.79
CA ARG A 395 1.25 15.96 11.88
C ARG A 395 0.51 15.30 13.04
N GLY A 396 1.06 15.40 14.24
CA GLY A 396 0.53 14.74 15.44
C GLY A 396 1.16 13.38 15.76
N SER A 397 2.02 12.83 14.89
CA SER A 397 2.69 11.55 15.16
C SER A 397 3.61 11.68 16.37
N LEU A 398 3.62 10.68 17.24
CA LEU A 398 4.35 10.69 18.51
C LEU A 398 5.64 9.89 18.41
N PHE A 399 6.73 10.50 18.88
CA PHE A 399 8.06 9.90 18.91
C PHE A 399 8.61 9.80 20.33
N ALA A 400 9.28 8.69 20.62
CA ALA A 400 10.23 8.55 21.71
C ALA A 400 11.59 9.12 21.27
N ILE A 401 12.18 9.98 22.09
CA ILE A 401 13.54 10.48 21.88
C ILE A 401 14.51 9.67 22.72
N LEU A 402 15.50 9.08 22.07
CA LEU A 402 16.46 8.12 22.62
C LEU A 402 17.90 8.63 22.47
N PRO A 403 18.81 8.22 23.37
CA PRO A 403 20.21 8.65 23.35
C PRO A 403 20.99 8.08 22.16
N ASP A 404 20.63 6.88 21.68
CA ASP A 404 21.24 6.23 20.52
C ASP A 404 20.25 5.22 19.88
N ALA A 405 20.67 4.61 18.77
CA ALA A 405 19.83 3.68 17.99
C ALA A 405 19.58 2.33 18.67
N ALA A 406 20.48 1.86 19.54
CA ALA A 406 20.36 0.59 20.24
C ALA A 406 19.58 0.69 21.56
N ALA A 407 19.35 1.92 22.04
CA ALA A 407 18.68 2.19 23.30
C ALA A 407 17.28 1.57 23.42
N GLY A 408 17.02 1.00 24.60
CA GLY A 408 15.71 0.49 24.99
C GLY A 408 14.73 1.61 25.36
N ASN A 409 13.44 1.28 25.47
CA ASN A 409 12.41 2.25 25.86
C ASN A 409 12.56 2.73 27.32
N ASP A 410 13.35 2.03 28.14
CA ASP A 410 13.72 2.39 29.50
C ASP A 410 14.74 3.54 29.57
N GLN A 411 15.45 3.80 28.47
CA GLN A 411 16.43 4.89 28.34
C GLN A 411 15.83 6.12 27.63
N LEU A 412 14.50 6.27 27.68
CA LEU A 412 13.76 7.38 27.09
C LEU A 412 14.20 8.73 27.67
N LEU A 413 14.57 9.66 26.78
CA LEU A 413 14.91 11.04 27.15
C LEU A 413 13.67 11.93 27.22
N GLY A 414 12.66 11.64 26.40
CA GLY A 414 11.36 12.29 26.41
C GLY A 414 10.61 12.08 25.11
N TYR A 415 9.54 12.86 24.90
CA TYR A 415 8.67 12.71 23.75
C TYR A 415 8.72 13.92 22.83
N ALA A 416 8.46 13.68 21.54
CA ALA A 416 8.31 14.72 20.56
C ALA A 416 7.12 14.43 19.64
N VAL A 417 6.49 15.48 19.13
CA VAL A 417 5.34 15.40 18.22
C VAL A 417 5.67 16.09 16.91
N VAL A 418 5.25 15.49 15.80
CA VAL A 418 5.42 16.06 14.46
C VAL A 418 4.52 17.28 14.28
N LYS A 419 5.09 18.36 13.75
CA LYS A 419 4.40 19.62 13.47
C LYS A 419 4.11 19.81 12.00
N GLU A 420 5.13 19.60 11.18
CA GLU A 420 5.07 19.65 9.73
C GLU A 420 5.73 18.39 9.17
N SER A 421 5.21 17.93 8.04
CA SER A 421 5.74 16.77 7.34
C SER A 421 5.68 17.00 5.83
N THR A 422 6.73 16.56 5.16
CA THR A 422 6.86 16.46 3.70
C THR A 422 6.81 14.99 3.30
N GLU A 423 7.08 14.64 2.04
CA GLU A 423 7.12 13.24 1.62
C GLU A 423 8.22 12.45 2.37
N PHE A 424 9.36 13.09 2.66
CA PHE A 424 10.56 12.40 3.17
C PHE A 424 11.14 12.98 4.46
N THR A 425 10.67 14.14 4.93
CA THR A 425 11.22 14.82 6.11
C THR A 425 10.12 15.41 6.97
N SER A 426 10.36 15.52 8.28
CA SER A 426 9.40 16.05 9.24
C SER A 426 10.08 16.93 10.27
N THR A 427 9.38 17.94 10.75
CA THR A 427 9.80 18.78 11.88
C THR A 427 9.08 18.34 13.16
N LEU A 428 9.82 18.26 14.25
CA LEU A 428 9.32 17.81 15.55
C LEU A 428 9.43 18.92 16.58
N GLU A 429 8.52 18.90 17.55
CA GLU A 429 8.60 19.72 18.76
C GLU A 429 8.54 18.82 20.01
N PRO A 430 9.26 19.17 21.09
CA PRO A 430 9.12 18.49 22.37
C PRO A 430 7.66 18.49 22.85
N ARG A 431 7.22 17.38 23.44
CA ARG A 431 5.90 17.29 24.08
C ARG A 431 6.06 17.46 25.59
N GLU A 432 5.43 18.50 26.15
CA GLU A 432 5.44 18.80 27.58
C GLU A 432 4.34 18.04 28.34
N ASP A 433 4.45 16.71 28.42
CA ASP A 433 3.54 15.90 29.24
C ASP A 433 4.05 15.80 30.70
N GLY A 434 3.95 16.90 31.45
CA GLY A 434 4.33 16.96 32.87
C GLY A 434 5.84 16.84 33.16
N GLU A 435 6.25 17.17 34.39
CA GLU A 435 7.66 17.37 34.79
C GLU A 435 8.62 16.16 34.61
N GLN A 436 8.12 14.96 34.30
CA GLN A 436 8.94 13.73 34.29
C GLN A 436 9.73 13.47 33.00
N HIS A 437 9.43 14.16 31.88
CA HIS A 437 10.07 13.90 30.57
C HIS A 437 10.32 15.16 29.73
N ALA A 438 10.52 16.32 30.37
CA ALA A 438 10.86 17.55 29.68
C ALA A 438 12.26 17.45 29.03
N LEU A 439 12.31 17.39 27.71
CA LEU A 439 13.56 17.47 26.97
C LEU A 439 14.09 18.91 27.08
N ALA A 440 15.21 19.10 27.79
CA ALA A 440 15.86 20.40 27.87
C ALA A 440 16.17 20.90 26.45
N GLY A 441 15.60 22.07 26.09
CA GLY A 441 15.79 22.73 24.81
C GLY A 441 17.25 23.15 24.64
N GLY A 442 18.01 22.33 23.92
CA GLY A 442 19.42 22.57 23.60
C GLY A 442 19.89 21.53 22.60
N LYS A 443 20.83 21.91 21.73
CA LYS A 443 21.46 20.99 20.77
C LYS A 443 22.01 19.79 21.56
N PRO A 444 21.58 18.55 21.27
CA PRO A 444 22.19 17.39 21.89
C PRO A 444 23.68 17.36 21.55
N ASP A 445 24.55 17.33 22.56
CA ASP A 445 26.00 17.13 22.33
C ASP A 445 26.30 15.75 21.69
N ASN A 446 25.33 14.83 21.71
CA ASN A 446 25.38 13.49 21.10
C ASN A 446 24.21 13.25 20.12
N LYS A 447 24.43 12.50 19.03
CA LYS A 447 23.37 12.11 18.07
C LYS A 447 22.22 11.36 18.78
N ARG A 448 21.05 12.00 18.88
CA ARG A 448 19.81 11.37 19.38
C ARG A 448 19.05 10.69 18.25
N TYR A 449 18.14 9.79 18.62
CA TYR A 449 17.26 9.10 17.68
C TYR A 449 15.80 9.30 18.07
N ALA A 450 14.94 9.51 17.08
CA ALA A 450 13.49 9.55 17.25
C ALA A 450 12.91 8.22 16.76
N ARG A 451 12.31 7.46 17.68
CA ARG A 451 11.59 6.21 17.40
C ARG A 451 10.09 6.48 17.33
N LEU A 452 9.45 6.13 16.23
CA LEU A 452 8.00 6.27 16.08
C LEU A 452 7.30 5.36 17.07
N LEU A 453 6.42 5.93 17.89
CA LEU A 453 5.59 5.20 18.83
C LEU A 453 4.15 5.09 18.34
N GLU A 454 3.59 6.21 17.89
CA GLU A 454 2.20 6.29 17.44
C GLU A 454 2.14 7.09 16.13
N PRO A 455 1.75 6.48 15.00
CA PRO A 455 1.42 7.24 13.81
C PRO A 455 0.19 8.13 14.09
N ALA A 456 0.14 9.32 13.50
CA ALA A 456 -1.09 10.09 13.52
C ALA A 456 -2.12 9.45 12.59
N ILE A 457 -3.38 9.45 13.01
CA ILE A 457 -4.51 9.09 12.15
C ILE A 457 -5.47 10.27 12.17
N SER A 458 -5.65 10.93 11.02
CA SER A 458 -6.66 11.98 10.89
C SER A 458 -8.06 11.37 10.84
N MET A 459 -8.86 11.63 11.89
CA MET A 459 -10.27 11.26 11.97
C MET A 459 -11.20 12.33 11.37
N VAL A 460 -10.63 13.37 10.76
CA VAL A 460 -11.38 14.41 10.05
C VAL A 460 -11.83 13.83 8.71
N MET A 461 -13.12 13.97 8.40
CA MET A 461 -13.66 13.74 7.05
C MET A 461 -13.86 15.10 6.37
N ARG A 462 -13.16 15.31 5.26
CA ARG A 462 -13.33 16.54 4.47
C ARG A 462 -14.45 16.36 3.44
N ILE A 463 -15.40 17.29 3.40
CA ILE A 463 -16.51 17.31 2.43
C ILE A 463 -16.35 18.52 1.52
N ALA A 464 -16.17 18.29 0.22
CA ALA A 464 -16.19 19.37 -0.76
C ALA A 464 -17.63 19.76 -1.09
N LEU A 465 -17.89 21.06 -1.07
CA LEU A 465 -19.12 21.62 -1.61
C LEU A 465 -19.23 21.36 -3.12
N PRO A 466 -20.44 21.30 -3.68
CA PRO A 466 -20.62 21.26 -5.13
C PRO A 466 -20.14 22.58 -5.76
N SER A 467 -19.79 22.54 -7.04
CA SER A 467 -19.34 23.72 -7.77
C SER A 467 -20.36 24.86 -7.76
N GLU A 468 -19.84 26.09 -7.77
CA GLU A 468 -20.63 27.31 -7.64
C GLU A 468 -21.71 27.42 -8.75
N PRO A 469 -22.95 27.83 -8.41
CA PRO A 469 -24.17 27.74 -9.24
C PRO A 469 -24.23 28.67 -10.46
N ALA A 470 -23.23 28.70 -11.34
CA ALA A 470 -23.29 29.54 -12.54
C ALA A 470 -24.55 29.25 -13.41
N SER A 471 -25.21 28.10 -13.23
CA SER A 471 -26.40 27.65 -13.97
C SER A 471 -27.48 26.95 -13.13
N TYR A 472 -27.43 26.95 -11.80
CA TYR A 472 -28.49 26.30 -11.01
C TYR A 472 -29.77 27.12 -10.99
N GLY A 473 -30.90 26.46 -11.23
CA GLY A 473 -32.24 27.07 -11.17
C GLY A 473 -33.21 26.18 -10.41
N GLY A 474 -34.20 26.77 -9.74
CA GLY A 474 -35.19 26.02 -8.97
C GLY A 474 -34.57 25.30 -7.76
N GLY A 475 -34.93 24.01 -7.57
CA GLY A 475 -34.54 23.22 -6.40
C GLY A 475 -33.03 23.05 -6.22
N ASP A 476 -32.25 23.10 -7.29
CA ASP A 476 -30.78 22.96 -7.23
C ASP A 476 -30.15 24.11 -6.41
N ALA A 477 -30.67 25.33 -6.55
CA ALA A 477 -30.19 26.50 -5.79
C ALA A 477 -30.57 26.41 -4.31
N GLU A 478 -31.77 25.90 -4.00
CA GLU A 478 -32.24 25.71 -2.62
C GLU A 478 -31.38 24.68 -1.86
N VAL A 479 -30.98 23.60 -2.56
CA VAL A 479 -30.08 22.57 -2.00
C VAL A 479 -28.67 23.12 -1.80
N TYR A 480 -28.16 23.92 -2.73
CA TYR A 480 -26.86 24.59 -2.56
C TYR A 480 -26.83 25.49 -1.32
N GLU A 481 -27.85 26.33 -1.13
CA GLU A 481 -28.03 27.19 0.05
C GLU A 481 -28.14 26.37 1.36
N LEU A 482 -28.83 25.22 1.32
CA LEU A 482 -28.87 24.29 2.46
C LEU A 482 -27.46 23.78 2.81
N LEU A 483 -26.68 23.35 1.83
CA LEU A 483 -25.31 22.85 2.04
C LEU A 483 -24.38 23.94 2.58
N GLN A 484 -24.47 25.17 2.08
CA GLN A 484 -23.75 26.33 2.63
C GLN A 484 -24.12 26.59 4.09
N ARG A 485 -25.42 26.53 4.43
CA ARG A 485 -25.85 26.67 5.82
C ARG A 485 -25.34 25.53 6.70
N MET A 486 -25.26 24.30 6.18
CA MET A 486 -24.67 23.16 6.89
C MET A 486 -23.16 23.32 7.09
N SER A 487 -22.44 23.89 6.11
CA SER A 487 -20.98 24.07 6.18
C SER A 487 -20.54 25.01 7.30
N HIS A 488 -21.39 25.99 7.64
CA HIS A 488 -21.15 26.95 8.72
C HIS A 488 -21.64 26.49 10.11
N LYS A 489 -22.35 25.36 10.22
CA LYS A 489 -22.78 24.85 11.53
C LYS A 489 -21.62 24.21 12.27
N GLU A 490 -21.45 24.60 13.54
CA GLU A 490 -20.49 23.91 14.42
C GLU A 490 -20.83 22.43 14.53
N ASN A 491 -19.80 21.60 14.43
CA ASN A 491 -19.95 20.17 14.47
C ASN A 491 -20.20 19.68 15.91
N THR A 492 -21.46 19.42 16.24
CA THR A 492 -21.91 19.22 17.62
C THR A 492 -21.98 17.75 18.05
N GLN A 493 -21.70 16.78 17.17
CA GLN A 493 -21.99 15.36 17.42
C GLN A 493 -20.76 14.43 17.53
N GLY A 494 -19.55 14.98 17.67
CA GLY A 494 -18.36 14.21 18.06
C GLY A 494 -17.63 13.46 16.94
N ILE A 495 -18.04 13.63 15.69
CA ILE A 495 -17.28 13.26 14.48
C ILE A 495 -16.71 14.54 13.91
N SER A 496 -15.43 14.60 13.53
CA SER A 496 -14.84 15.80 12.94
C SER A 496 -15.10 15.83 11.43
N ILE A 497 -15.89 16.79 10.98
CA ILE A 497 -16.16 17.10 9.57
C ILE A 497 -15.61 18.49 9.30
N GLU A 498 -14.86 18.61 8.21
CA GLU A 498 -14.33 19.87 7.70
C GLU A 498 -14.93 20.09 6.30
N TRP A 499 -15.52 21.26 6.08
CA TRP A 499 -16.05 21.63 4.77
C TRP A 499 -14.98 22.38 4.00
N VAL A 500 -14.86 22.06 2.72
CA VAL A 500 -13.88 22.67 1.81
C VAL A 500 -14.56 23.10 0.53
N ASP A 501 -13.92 24.01 -0.20
CA ASP A 501 -14.37 24.44 -1.52
C ASP A 501 -14.25 23.29 -2.54
N ASP A 502 -14.91 23.42 -3.69
CA ASP A 502 -15.02 22.35 -4.68
C ASP A 502 -13.67 21.98 -5.32
N ASP A 503 -12.76 22.94 -5.45
CA ASP A 503 -11.40 22.77 -5.98
C ASP A 503 -10.40 22.19 -4.95
N GLN A 504 -10.79 22.14 -3.68
CA GLN A 504 -9.96 21.63 -2.60
C GLN A 504 -10.07 20.12 -2.45
N GLU A 505 -9.10 19.55 -1.75
CA GLU A 505 -8.99 18.11 -1.57
C GLU A 505 -9.96 17.59 -0.49
N ALA A 506 -10.86 16.67 -0.85
CA ALA A 506 -11.88 16.13 0.03
C ALA A 506 -11.93 14.60 0.03
N ASP A 507 -12.45 14.02 1.11
CA ASP A 507 -12.74 12.57 1.23
C ASP A 507 -14.09 12.20 0.60
N LEU A 508 -15.02 13.16 0.62
CA LEU A 508 -16.35 13.06 0.05
C LEU A 508 -16.60 14.34 -0.76
N ARG A 509 -17.09 14.20 -1.99
CA ARG A 509 -17.43 15.35 -2.83
C ARG A 509 -18.92 15.33 -3.15
N LEU A 510 -19.53 16.51 -3.25
CA LEU A 510 -20.95 16.64 -3.53
C LEU A 510 -21.16 17.15 -4.95
N ALA A 511 -22.17 16.62 -5.65
CA ALA A 511 -22.59 17.15 -6.95
C ALA A 511 -24.12 17.19 -7.03
N ILE A 512 -24.66 18.29 -7.57
CA ILE A 512 -26.10 18.46 -7.77
C ILE A 512 -26.40 18.24 -9.25
N MET A 513 -27.20 17.22 -9.55
CA MET A 513 -27.60 16.91 -10.93
C MET A 513 -28.86 16.03 -10.95
N ASP A 514 -29.73 16.23 -11.93
CA ASP A 514 -30.94 15.40 -12.15
C ASP A 514 -31.87 15.30 -10.92
N ASN A 515 -32.04 16.42 -10.19
CA ASN A 515 -32.83 16.50 -8.95
C ASN A 515 -32.33 15.54 -7.85
N GLN A 516 -31.01 15.27 -7.85
CA GLN A 516 -30.32 14.43 -6.88
C GLN A 516 -29.04 15.11 -6.39
N LEU A 517 -28.75 14.93 -5.11
CA LEU A 517 -27.45 15.22 -4.54
C LEU A 517 -26.62 13.94 -4.55
N TRP A 518 -25.59 13.91 -5.39
CA TRP A 518 -24.66 12.80 -5.51
C TRP A 518 -23.52 12.93 -4.49
N LEU A 519 -23.20 11.80 -3.87
CA LEU A 519 -22.15 11.60 -2.87
C LEU A 519 -20.99 10.87 -3.56
N LEU A 520 -20.03 11.64 -4.06
CA LEU A 520 -18.92 11.15 -4.88
C LEU A 520 -17.71 10.80 -4.02
N SER A 521 -16.88 9.91 -4.54
CA SER A 521 -15.58 9.54 -3.96
C SER A 521 -14.62 10.74 -3.92
N ALA A 522 -13.43 10.54 -3.33
CA ALA A 522 -12.40 11.58 -3.26
C ALA A 522 -11.93 12.08 -4.65
N THR A 523 -12.07 11.25 -5.71
CA THR A 523 -11.75 11.61 -7.10
C THR A 523 -12.78 12.53 -7.74
N GLY A 524 -14.00 12.58 -7.21
CA GLY A 524 -15.11 13.37 -7.75
C GLY A 524 -15.73 12.75 -9.00
N GLU A 525 -15.47 11.47 -9.26
CA GLU A 525 -16.06 10.75 -10.39
C GLU A 525 -17.53 10.41 -10.12
N LEU A 526 -18.38 10.62 -11.12
CA LEU A 526 -19.79 10.25 -11.08
C LEU A 526 -20.04 8.99 -11.92
N ILE A 527 -20.58 7.96 -11.27
CA ILE A 527 -21.04 6.72 -11.90
C ILE A 527 -22.56 6.63 -11.75
N GLN A 528 -23.29 6.63 -12.85
CA GLN A 528 -24.76 6.69 -12.82
C GLN A 528 -25.45 5.31 -12.83
N ASP A 529 -24.74 4.28 -13.29
CA ASP A 529 -25.29 2.94 -13.56
C ASP A 529 -24.32 1.83 -13.12
N GLY A 530 -24.83 0.60 -12.98
CA GLY A 530 -24.05 -0.58 -12.62
C GLY A 530 -23.87 -0.77 -11.10
N ALA A 531 -23.05 -1.75 -10.74
CA ALA A 531 -22.81 -2.13 -9.34
C ALA A 531 -22.10 -1.01 -8.55
N ASP A 532 -21.23 -0.25 -9.21
CA ASP A 532 -20.45 0.82 -8.58
C ASP A 532 -21.12 2.21 -8.69
N LYS A 533 -22.44 2.24 -8.90
CA LYS A 533 -23.23 3.48 -8.98
C LYS A 533 -22.97 4.35 -7.75
N SER A 534 -22.67 5.63 -8.00
CA SER A 534 -22.46 6.62 -6.94
C SER A 534 -23.73 6.80 -6.11
N LEU A 535 -23.56 6.92 -4.79
CA LEU A 535 -24.67 7.14 -3.88
C LEU A 535 -25.33 8.50 -4.18
N SER A 536 -26.65 8.57 -4.09
CA SER A 536 -27.37 9.82 -4.27
C SER A 536 -28.59 9.94 -3.36
N VAL A 537 -28.90 11.17 -3.00
CA VAL A 537 -30.07 11.54 -2.19
C VAL A 537 -30.97 12.41 -3.05
N ARG A 538 -32.20 11.93 -3.28
CA ARG A 538 -33.24 12.78 -3.89
C ARG A 538 -33.67 13.87 -2.90
N PHE A 539 -33.68 15.10 -3.37
CA PHE A 539 -34.07 16.28 -2.59
C PHE A 539 -35.49 16.78 -2.90
N ASP A 540 -36.35 15.89 -3.40
CA ASP A 540 -37.80 16.11 -3.57
C ASP A 540 -38.57 16.03 -2.24
N ARG A 541 -37.99 16.61 -1.17
CA ARG A 541 -38.50 16.57 0.21
C ARG A 541 -38.26 17.91 0.92
N PRO A 542 -38.96 18.19 2.03
CA PRO A 542 -38.72 19.39 2.83
C PRO A 542 -37.25 19.55 3.25
N ALA A 543 -36.77 20.80 3.29
CA ALA A 543 -35.35 21.09 3.54
C ALA A 543 -34.85 20.60 4.91
N ASP A 544 -35.70 20.56 5.93
CA ASP A 544 -35.39 20.02 7.25
C ASP A 544 -35.24 18.50 7.24
N GLU A 545 -36.12 17.78 6.53
CA GLU A 545 -35.98 16.33 6.33
C GLU A 545 -34.73 16.00 5.51
N LEU A 546 -34.43 16.80 4.48
CA LEU A 546 -33.21 16.64 3.70
C LEU A 546 -31.96 16.86 4.55
N GLU A 547 -31.94 17.91 5.37
CA GLU A 547 -30.82 18.19 6.28
C GLU A 547 -30.56 17.04 7.25
N GLU A 548 -31.61 16.46 7.84
CA GLU A 548 -31.52 15.29 8.73
C GLU A 548 -30.91 14.08 7.99
N VAL A 549 -31.41 13.78 6.78
CA VAL A 549 -30.90 12.68 5.95
C VAL A 549 -29.43 12.88 5.56
N LEU A 550 -29.02 14.10 5.20
CA LEU A 550 -27.64 14.40 4.84
C LEU A 550 -26.70 14.32 6.04
N SER A 551 -27.10 14.88 7.18
CA SER A 551 -26.34 14.78 8.42
C SER A 551 -26.11 13.31 8.81
N ASP A 552 -27.15 12.48 8.79
CA ASP A 552 -27.05 11.05 9.11
C ASP A 552 -26.14 10.31 8.10
N SER A 553 -26.22 10.69 6.82
CA SER A 553 -25.39 10.12 5.76
C SER A 553 -23.91 10.44 5.97
N PHE A 554 -23.57 11.71 6.20
CA PHE A 554 -22.19 12.14 6.44
C PHE A 554 -21.60 11.49 7.69
N GLN A 555 -22.39 11.34 8.75
CA GLN A 555 -21.93 10.65 9.95
C GLN A 555 -21.67 9.17 9.71
N SER A 556 -22.55 8.49 8.99
CA SER A 556 -22.42 7.06 8.68
C SER A 556 -21.18 6.79 7.84
N ILE A 557 -20.96 7.63 6.81
CA ILE A 557 -19.76 7.60 5.96
C ILE A 557 -18.50 7.86 6.80
N ALA A 558 -18.48 8.93 7.60
CA ALA A 558 -17.33 9.30 8.41
C ALA A 558 -16.95 8.20 9.41
N LYS A 559 -17.93 7.57 10.07
CA LYS A 559 -17.72 6.45 10.99
C LYS A 559 -17.04 5.27 10.31
N VAL A 560 -17.54 4.86 9.15
CA VAL A 560 -16.97 3.73 8.40
C VAL A 560 -15.58 4.07 7.88
N LEU A 561 -15.36 5.25 7.29
CA LEU A 561 -14.03 5.68 6.84
C LEU A 561 -13.04 5.72 8.00
N ASN A 562 -13.44 6.27 9.16
CA ASN A 562 -12.60 6.28 10.36
C ASN A 562 -12.33 4.87 10.90
N LEU A 563 -13.30 3.96 10.85
CA LEU A 563 -13.12 2.56 11.23
C LEU A 563 -12.08 1.86 10.33
N LEU A 564 -12.14 2.09 9.01
CA LEU A 564 -11.17 1.57 8.05
C LEU A 564 -9.78 2.20 8.24
N LYS A 565 -9.69 3.51 8.52
CA LYS A 565 -8.42 4.18 8.87
C LYS A 565 -7.78 3.57 10.13
N ILE A 566 -8.58 3.23 11.14
CA ILE A 566 -8.10 2.54 12.35
C ILE A 566 -7.60 1.14 12.00
N ALA A 567 -8.35 0.37 11.19
CA ALA A 567 -7.94 -0.96 10.78
C ALA A 567 -6.55 -0.93 10.11
N ASN A 568 -6.34 0.00 9.19
CA ASN A 568 -5.07 0.19 8.48
C ASN A 568 -3.88 0.55 9.38
N SER A 569 -4.14 1.21 10.52
CA SER A 569 -3.08 1.55 11.49
C SER A 569 -2.78 0.41 12.45
N VAL A 570 -3.75 -0.45 12.76
CA VAL A 570 -3.62 -1.53 13.76
C VAL A 570 -3.05 -2.80 13.14
N GLU A 571 -3.27 -3.03 11.84
CA GLU A 571 -2.80 -4.25 11.14
C GLU A 571 -1.27 -4.42 11.12
N ASN A 572 -0.50 -3.35 11.34
CA ASN A 572 0.96 -3.38 11.46
C ASN A 572 1.47 -3.87 12.84
N GLY A 573 0.59 -4.27 13.76
CA GLY A 573 0.98 -4.79 15.07
C GLY A 573 1.48 -6.23 15.02
N LYS A 574 2.42 -6.60 15.91
CA LYS A 574 3.06 -7.94 16.02
C LYS A 574 2.10 -9.14 16.13
N TYR A 575 0.83 -8.92 16.43
CA TYR A 575 -0.19 -9.97 16.55
C TYR A 575 -0.94 -10.26 15.24
N SER A 576 -0.85 -9.41 14.22
CA SER A 576 -1.65 -9.50 12.99
C SER A 576 -1.41 -10.77 12.16
N ALA A 577 -0.18 -11.29 12.19
CA ALA A 577 0.19 -12.52 11.48
C ALA A 577 -0.43 -13.81 12.06
N LYS A 578 -1.09 -13.76 13.23
CA LYS A 578 -1.51 -14.97 13.96
C LYS A 578 -2.98 -15.33 13.81
N ILE A 579 -3.79 -14.46 13.21
CA ILE A 579 -5.21 -14.74 12.94
C ILE A 579 -5.41 -14.82 11.43
N GLU A 580 -5.88 -15.96 10.95
CA GLU A 580 -6.16 -16.24 9.54
C GLU A 580 -7.68 -16.37 9.35
N MET A 581 -8.24 -15.67 8.37
CA MET A 581 -9.59 -15.91 7.89
C MET A 581 -9.53 -16.52 6.49
N VAL A 582 -10.22 -17.63 6.30
CA VAL A 582 -10.51 -18.23 5.00
C VAL A 582 -11.97 -17.95 4.69
N LEU A 583 -12.24 -17.30 3.57
CA LEU A 583 -13.59 -17.10 3.07
C LEU A 583 -13.87 -18.18 2.02
N LEU A 584 -14.97 -18.90 2.18
CA LEU A 584 -15.47 -19.89 1.22
C LEU A 584 -16.71 -19.32 0.53
N GLN A 585 -16.74 -19.36 -0.79
CA GLN A 585 -17.90 -19.04 -1.61
C GLN A 585 -18.44 -20.32 -2.23
N THR A 586 -19.76 -20.52 -2.17
CA THR A 586 -20.48 -21.54 -2.92
C THR A 586 -21.34 -20.80 -3.96
N PRO A 587 -20.89 -20.70 -5.22
CA PRO A 587 -21.65 -20.01 -6.25
C PRO A 587 -22.96 -20.74 -6.54
N VAL A 588 -24.04 -20.00 -6.77
CA VAL A 588 -25.35 -20.61 -7.15
C VAL A 588 -25.21 -21.42 -8.44
N ALA A 589 -24.44 -20.91 -9.39
CA ALA A 589 -24.31 -21.49 -10.73
C ALA A 589 -23.59 -22.86 -10.73
N SER A 590 -22.60 -23.05 -9.86
CA SER A 590 -21.76 -24.26 -9.86
C SER A 590 -21.98 -25.17 -8.65
N GLY A 591 -22.55 -24.66 -7.55
CA GLY A 591 -22.85 -25.41 -6.33
C GLY A 591 -21.64 -25.90 -5.52
N GLY A 592 -20.42 -25.83 -6.06
CA GLY A 592 -19.18 -26.24 -5.41
C GLY A 592 -18.58 -25.12 -4.56
N ALA A 593 -18.32 -25.40 -3.28
CA ALA A 593 -17.62 -24.46 -2.42
C ALA A 593 -16.15 -24.31 -2.86
N ARG A 594 -15.70 -23.06 -3.00
CA ARG A 594 -14.32 -22.69 -3.33
C ARG A 594 -13.80 -21.65 -2.35
N ALA A 595 -12.50 -21.68 -2.06
CA ALA A 595 -11.87 -20.62 -1.29
C ALA A 595 -11.79 -19.34 -2.14
N VAL A 596 -12.14 -18.22 -1.52
CA VAL A 596 -11.96 -16.89 -2.09
C VAL A 596 -10.49 -16.53 -1.93
N GLU A 597 -9.85 -16.19 -3.04
CA GLU A 597 -8.45 -15.83 -3.01
C GLU A 597 -8.26 -14.48 -2.32
N SER A 598 -7.41 -14.45 -1.29
CA SER A 598 -7.14 -13.22 -0.56
C SER A 598 -6.18 -12.32 -1.35
N GLY A 599 -6.43 -11.01 -1.31
CA GLY A 599 -5.72 -10.02 -2.11
C GLY A 599 -6.38 -9.68 -3.45
N ARG A 600 -7.45 -10.39 -3.86
CA ARG A 600 -8.25 -10.04 -5.04
C ARG A 600 -9.68 -9.68 -4.62
N ILE A 601 -10.25 -8.62 -5.20
CA ILE A 601 -11.68 -8.35 -5.04
C ILE A 601 -12.43 -9.38 -5.89
N THR A 602 -13.08 -10.32 -5.21
CA THR A 602 -13.87 -11.37 -5.88
C THR A 602 -15.29 -10.88 -6.12
N GLU A 603 -15.89 -11.25 -7.26
CA GLU A 603 -17.28 -10.95 -7.56
C GLU A 603 -18.21 -12.02 -6.99
N PHE A 604 -19.24 -11.58 -6.28
CA PHE A 604 -20.35 -12.39 -5.79
C PHE A 604 -21.65 -11.96 -6.48
N ARG A 605 -22.58 -12.91 -6.64
CA ARG A 605 -23.91 -12.67 -7.20
C ARG A 605 -24.99 -12.98 -6.19
N GLU A 606 -26.19 -12.44 -6.41
CA GLU A 606 -27.34 -12.75 -5.58
C GLU A 606 -27.56 -14.27 -5.44
N GLY A 607 -27.74 -14.71 -4.19
CA GLY A 607 -27.96 -16.11 -3.84
C GLY A 607 -26.68 -16.90 -3.61
N ASP A 608 -25.49 -16.39 -3.97
CA ASP A 608 -24.22 -17.02 -3.62
C ASP A 608 -24.14 -17.20 -2.11
N LYS A 609 -23.54 -18.29 -1.66
CA LYS A 609 -23.38 -18.53 -0.23
C LYS A 609 -21.95 -18.30 0.20
N ILE A 610 -21.77 -17.62 1.32
CA ILE A 610 -20.47 -17.36 1.92
C ILE A 610 -20.37 -17.99 3.30
N ARG A 611 -19.20 -18.53 3.61
CA ARG A 611 -18.86 -19.06 4.93
C ARG A 611 -17.44 -18.63 5.29
N PHE A 612 -17.25 -18.13 6.51
CA PHE A 612 -15.93 -17.81 7.02
C PHE A 612 -15.39 -18.93 7.91
N ILE A 613 -14.07 -19.14 7.87
CA ILE A 613 -13.34 -19.97 8.82
C ILE A 613 -12.22 -19.12 9.39
N LEU A 614 -12.25 -18.89 10.70
CA LEU A 614 -11.21 -18.18 11.42
C LEU A 614 -10.31 -19.20 12.12
N LYS A 615 -8.99 -19.07 11.96
CA LYS A 615 -7.99 -19.91 12.64
C LYS A 615 -7.11 -19.04 13.51
N ASN A 616 -6.94 -19.46 14.77
CA ASN A 616 -6.03 -18.80 15.70
C ASN A 616 -4.69 -19.54 15.76
N HIS A 617 -3.70 -19.06 15.01
CA HIS A 617 -2.33 -19.57 15.02
C HIS A 617 -1.50 -19.04 16.20
N SER A 618 -2.09 -18.25 17.10
CA SER A 618 -1.40 -17.74 18.28
C SER A 618 -1.35 -18.78 19.40
N SER A 619 -0.39 -18.60 20.31
CA SER A 619 -0.24 -19.41 21.52
C SER A 619 -1.21 -19.02 22.65
N THR A 620 -2.18 -18.15 22.39
CA THR A 620 -3.10 -17.60 23.38
C THR A 620 -4.53 -17.58 22.84
N ALA A 621 -5.53 -17.61 23.72
CA ALA A 621 -6.91 -17.39 23.27
C ALA A 621 -7.11 -15.95 22.76
N VAL A 622 -8.07 -15.76 21.87
CA VAL A 622 -8.45 -14.47 21.30
C VAL A 622 -9.96 -14.30 21.31
N ASP A 623 -10.44 -13.09 21.57
CA ASP A 623 -11.83 -12.69 21.42
C ASP A 623 -12.00 -12.08 20.03
N VAL A 624 -12.99 -12.53 19.26
CA VAL A 624 -13.20 -12.12 17.87
C VAL A 624 -14.58 -11.51 17.66
N THR A 625 -14.63 -10.41 16.90
CA THR A 625 -15.86 -9.83 16.37
C THR A 625 -15.75 -9.72 14.84
N LEU A 626 -16.82 -10.07 14.14
CA LEU A 626 -16.94 -9.89 12.70
C LEU A 626 -18.02 -8.86 12.38
N LEU A 627 -17.64 -7.84 11.62
CA LEU A 627 -18.52 -6.78 11.16
C LEU A 627 -18.57 -6.78 9.65
N PHE A 628 -19.77 -6.93 9.09
CA PHE A 628 -20.03 -6.72 7.67
C PHE A 628 -20.30 -5.23 7.42
N ILE A 629 -19.63 -4.65 6.43
CA ILE A 629 -19.79 -3.27 5.99
C ILE A 629 -20.29 -3.30 4.55
N ASP A 630 -21.50 -2.82 4.32
CA ASP A 630 -22.09 -2.80 2.98
C ASP A 630 -21.60 -1.61 2.13
N SER A 631 -21.89 -1.63 0.83
CA SER A 631 -21.47 -0.59 -0.11
C SER A 631 -22.10 0.79 0.17
N GLN A 632 -23.16 0.82 0.99
CA GLN A 632 -23.88 2.02 1.44
C GLN A 632 -23.48 2.45 2.86
N TYR A 633 -22.34 1.97 3.38
CA TYR A 633 -21.79 2.35 4.69
C TYR A 633 -22.63 1.90 5.90
N GLY A 634 -23.51 0.91 5.74
CA GLY A 634 -24.11 0.19 6.87
C GLY A 634 -23.09 -0.75 7.54
N VAL A 635 -23.23 -1.00 8.84
CA VAL A 635 -22.36 -1.93 9.58
C VAL A 635 -23.22 -2.94 10.35
N THR A 636 -23.08 -4.23 10.03
CA THR A 636 -23.83 -5.31 10.65
C THR A 636 -22.89 -6.24 11.40
N ALA A 637 -23.15 -6.52 12.67
CA ALA A 637 -22.39 -7.52 13.42
C ALA A 637 -22.81 -8.93 12.97
N MET A 638 -21.87 -9.67 12.38
CA MET A 638 -22.07 -11.03 11.87
C MET A 638 -21.69 -12.08 12.92
N TYR A 639 -20.78 -11.74 13.83
CA TYR A 639 -20.35 -12.59 14.93
C TYR A 639 -19.76 -11.76 16.09
N PRO A 640 -19.97 -12.14 17.36
CA PRO A 640 -20.82 -13.24 17.82
C PRO A 640 -22.31 -12.98 17.57
N LEU A 641 -23.08 -14.04 17.29
CA LEU A 641 -24.54 -13.96 17.40
C LEU A 641 -24.94 -14.00 18.88
N SER A 642 -26.11 -13.46 19.23
CA SER A 642 -26.59 -13.39 20.61
C SER A 642 -26.47 -14.73 21.35
N GLY A 643 -25.76 -14.73 22.48
CA GLY A 643 -25.52 -15.91 23.32
C GLY A 643 -24.36 -16.81 22.89
N GLN A 644 -23.68 -16.53 21.77
CA GLN A 644 -22.46 -17.24 21.38
C GLN A 644 -21.24 -16.68 22.12
N SER A 645 -20.35 -17.57 22.57
CA SER A 645 -19.01 -17.17 22.99
C SER A 645 -18.23 -16.71 21.78
N ASN A 646 -17.51 -15.60 21.91
CA ASN A 646 -16.69 -15.03 20.85
C ASN A 646 -15.19 -15.34 21.00
N ARG A 647 -14.83 -16.17 22.00
CA ARG A 647 -13.46 -16.57 22.31
C ARG A 647 -13.05 -17.82 21.55
N ILE A 648 -11.92 -17.75 20.84
CA ILE A 648 -11.26 -18.84 20.12
C ILE A 648 -9.99 -19.22 20.89
N GLY A 649 -9.81 -20.50 21.24
CA GLY A 649 -8.62 -21.00 21.91
C GLY A 649 -7.38 -20.97 21.02
N ALA A 650 -6.21 -21.20 21.61
CA ALA A 650 -4.94 -21.27 20.88
C ALA A 650 -4.92 -22.51 19.97
N GLY A 651 -4.66 -22.33 18.67
CA GLY A 651 -4.71 -23.41 17.68
C GLY A 651 -6.12 -23.81 17.23
N ASP A 652 -7.16 -23.29 17.90
CA ASP A 652 -8.54 -23.60 17.55
C ASP A 652 -8.99 -22.84 16.30
N LEU A 653 -10.04 -23.36 15.68
CA LEU A 653 -10.75 -22.70 14.59
C LEU A 653 -12.20 -22.43 14.97
N LEU A 654 -12.73 -21.35 14.40
CA LEU A 654 -14.15 -21.01 14.40
C LEU A 654 -14.66 -21.11 12.97
N SER A 655 -15.62 -22.01 12.74
CA SER A 655 -16.40 -22.01 11.50
C SER A 655 -17.63 -21.16 11.70
N GLY A 656 -17.78 -20.13 10.86
CA GLY A 656 -18.97 -19.31 10.81
C GLY A 656 -20.19 -20.05 10.31
N ALA A 657 -21.36 -19.45 10.54
CA ALA A 657 -22.57 -19.80 9.81
C ALA A 657 -22.40 -19.53 8.31
N GLU A 658 -23.25 -20.16 7.51
CA GLU A 658 -23.38 -19.86 6.09
C GLU A 658 -24.36 -18.71 5.90
N PHE A 659 -23.98 -17.71 5.08
CA PHE A 659 -24.80 -16.55 4.77
C PHE A 659 -25.07 -16.50 3.27
N SER A 660 -26.24 -16.00 2.88
CA SER A 660 -26.56 -15.76 1.48
C SER A 660 -26.24 -14.31 1.11
N VAL A 661 -25.63 -14.11 -0.05
CA VAL A 661 -25.43 -12.80 -0.67
C VAL A 661 -26.77 -12.31 -1.19
N THR A 662 -27.13 -11.06 -0.92
CA THR A 662 -28.35 -10.41 -1.41
C THR A 662 -27.99 -9.25 -2.34
N ALA A 663 -28.88 -8.90 -3.27
CA ALA A 663 -28.74 -7.71 -4.12
C ALA A 663 -29.32 -6.45 -3.46
N ASP A 664 -29.48 -6.43 -2.13
CA ASP A 664 -29.97 -5.27 -1.38
C ASP A 664 -29.03 -4.07 -1.51
N THR A 665 -27.73 -4.36 -1.61
CA THR A 665 -26.64 -3.43 -1.86
C THR A 665 -25.76 -4.01 -2.97
N LEU A 666 -25.27 -3.14 -3.85
CA LEU A 666 -24.39 -3.51 -4.97
C LEU A 666 -23.10 -2.71 -4.88
N GLY A 667 -22.01 -3.27 -5.42
CA GLY A 667 -20.69 -2.65 -5.40
C GLY A 667 -19.77 -3.28 -4.36
N ILE A 668 -18.73 -2.55 -3.95
CA ILE A 668 -17.71 -3.07 -3.04
C ILE A 668 -18.22 -3.11 -1.59
N GLU A 669 -18.11 -4.28 -0.97
CA GLU A 669 -18.49 -4.54 0.43
C GLU A 669 -17.31 -5.17 1.19
N HIS A 670 -17.40 -5.16 2.52
CA HIS A 670 -16.29 -5.55 3.38
C HIS A 670 -16.70 -6.43 4.57
N MET A 671 -15.80 -7.32 4.97
CA MET A 671 -15.79 -7.94 6.29
C MET A 671 -14.60 -7.40 7.09
N LEU A 672 -14.88 -6.76 8.22
CA LEU A 672 -13.90 -6.37 9.20
C LEU A 672 -13.84 -7.40 10.33
N VAL A 673 -12.66 -8.00 10.49
CA VAL A 673 -12.33 -8.89 11.60
C VAL A 673 -11.62 -8.08 12.67
N ILE A 674 -12.16 -8.06 13.90
CA ILE A 674 -11.48 -7.50 15.08
C ILE A 674 -11.15 -8.65 16.01
N ALA A 675 -9.86 -8.89 16.28
CA ALA A 675 -9.41 -9.93 17.19
C ALA A 675 -8.54 -9.33 18.30
N VAL A 676 -8.88 -9.59 19.55
CA VAL A 676 -8.15 -9.10 20.73
C VAL A 676 -7.64 -10.28 21.54
N LYS A 677 -6.37 -10.24 21.94
CA LYS A 677 -5.80 -11.25 22.82
C LYS A 677 -6.59 -11.34 24.14
N ALA A 678 -7.05 -12.54 24.48
CA ALA A 678 -7.71 -12.80 25.75
C ALA A 678 -6.67 -12.99 26.87
N LEU A 679 -6.67 -12.10 27.85
CA LEU A 679 -5.82 -12.24 29.04
C LEU A 679 -6.52 -13.12 30.10
N PRO A 680 -5.76 -13.90 30.89
CA PRO A 680 -6.35 -14.72 31.94
C PRO A 680 -7.20 -13.89 32.92
N GLY A 681 -8.45 -14.30 33.15
CA GLY A 681 -9.37 -13.64 34.07
C GLY A 681 -10.04 -12.37 33.55
N THR A 682 -9.84 -11.97 32.29
CA THR A 682 -10.54 -10.84 31.70
C THR A 682 -11.86 -11.24 31.07
N ALA A 683 -12.83 -10.32 31.11
CA ALA A 683 -14.08 -10.43 30.37
C ALA A 683 -13.81 -10.56 28.86
N GLN A 684 -14.78 -11.11 28.13
CA GLN A 684 -14.74 -11.19 26.68
C GLN A 684 -14.85 -9.77 26.08
N SER A 685 -13.96 -9.46 25.15
CA SER A 685 -14.03 -8.23 24.37
C SER A 685 -15.01 -8.42 23.22
N ASP A 686 -16.06 -7.61 23.13
CA ASP A 686 -17.06 -7.68 22.06
C ASP A 686 -17.27 -6.28 21.44
N PHE A 687 -17.14 -6.20 20.12
CA PHE A 687 -17.27 -4.98 19.33
C PHE A 687 -18.55 -4.94 18.49
N SER A 688 -19.53 -5.83 18.73
CA SER A 688 -20.80 -5.87 18.00
C SER A 688 -21.60 -4.57 18.14
N TYR A 689 -21.31 -3.75 19.16
CA TYR A 689 -21.89 -2.41 19.35
C TYR A 689 -21.48 -1.40 18.26
N LEU A 690 -20.46 -1.72 17.43
CA LEU A 690 -20.07 -0.90 16.28
C LEU A 690 -21.08 -0.98 15.12
N GLY A 691 -22.09 -1.85 15.23
CA GLY A 691 -23.16 -1.92 14.24
C GLY A 691 -23.91 -0.59 14.09
N GLN A 692 -24.25 -0.24 12.86
CA GLN A 692 -25.07 0.90 12.49
C GLN A 692 -25.96 0.56 11.31
N GLN A 693 -27.14 1.19 11.24
CA GLN A 693 -28.04 0.98 10.12
C GLN A 693 -27.44 1.53 8.82
N ARG A 694 -27.75 0.87 7.69
CA ARG A 694 -27.57 1.42 6.33
C ARG A 694 -28.40 2.69 6.17
N LEU A 695 -28.12 3.47 5.13
CA LEU A 695 -28.78 4.76 4.87
C LEU A 695 -30.30 4.62 4.57
N GLN A 696 -31.18 4.56 5.59
CA GLN A 696 -32.50 5.24 5.73
C GLN A 696 -33.33 4.88 7.00
N LYS A 697 -33.98 5.94 7.56
CA LYS A 697 -35.06 6.11 8.58
C LYS A 697 -34.95 5.56 10.03
N THR A 698 -34.75 6.52 10.95
CA THR A 698 -35.28 6.69 12.33
C THR A 698 -34.40 6.33 13.56
N LYS A 699 -33.79 7.40 14.10
CA LYS A 699 -33.49 7.81 15.50
C LYS A 699 -33.04 6.81 16.58
N GLY A 700 -31.91 7.20 17.19
CA GLY A 700 -31.75 7.22 18.66
C GLY A 700 -30.29 7.22 19.14
N VAL A 701 -29.67 8.39 19.35
CA VAL A 701 -28.33 8.50 19.97
C VAL A 701 -28.47 8.96 21.44
N ALA A 702 -27.92 8.17 22.36
CA ALA A 702 -27.80 8.48 23.78
C ALA A 702 -26.38 8.98 24.14
N LYS A 703 -26.30 9.97 25.04
CA LYS A 703 -25.06 10.64 25.51
C LYS A 703 -24.32 9.84 26.59
N THR A 704 -22.97 9.84 26.61
CA THR A 704 -22.09 10.44 27.67
C THR A 704 -20.58 10.08 27.62
N ARG A 705 -19.77 10.92 28.29
CA ARG A 705 -18.29 11.00 28.50
C ARG A 705 -17.69 9.73 29.15
N GLY A 706 -16.39 9.37 29.14
CA GLY A 706 -15.07 9.98 28.94
C GLY A 706 -14.02 8.95 29.44
N ILE A 707 -13.12 8.41 28.61
CA ILE A 707 -12.06 7.42 28.98
C ILE A 707 -10.78 7.78 28.21
N GLY A 708 -9.62 7.56 28.86
CA GLY A 708 -8.27 8.01 28.45
C GLY A 708 -7.73 7.44 27.12
N ALA A 709 -6.65 8.07 26.65
CA ALA A 709 -6.34 8.25 25.24
C ALA A 709 -5.66 7.09 24.47
N ASN A 710 -5.37 5.94 25.06
CA ASN A 710 -4.34 5.03 24.50
C ASN A 710 -4.79 3.56 24.30
N ASN A 711 -5.95 3.32 23.68
CA ASN A 711 -6.36 1.99 23.20
C ASN A 711 -7.29 2.08 21.98
N VAL A 712 -7.48 0.96 21.26
CA VAL A 712 -8.42 0.86 20.11
C VAL A 712 -9.81 1.39 20.48
N TYR A 713 -10.28 1.18 21.71
CA TYR A 713 -11.53 1.77 22.21
C TYR A 713 -11.55 3.31 22.20
N ALA A 714 -10.43 3.97 22.51
CA ALA A 714 -10.30 5.43 22.44
C ALA A 714 -10.31 5.93 20.97
N LEU A 715 -9.70 5.17 20.05
CA LEU A 715 -9.75 5.46 18.61
C LEU A 715 -11.18 5.28 18.07
N LEU A 716 -11.85 4.17 18.40
CA LEU A 716 -13.25 3.92 18.01
C LEU A 716 -14.20 5.01 18.54
N LYS A 717 -13.94 5.50 19.75
CA LYS A 717 -14.68 6.63 20.30
C LYS A 717 -14.45 7.93 19.52
N ARG A 718 -13.20 8.22 19.13
CA ARG A 718 -12.88 9.36 18.24
C ARG A 718 -13.47 9.19 16.84
N ALA A 719 -13.64 7.94 16.38
CA ALA A 719 -14.30 7.60 15.13
C ALA A 719 -15.84 7.75 15.19
N GLY A 720 -16.42 8.11 16.34
CA GLY A 720 -17.87 8.33 16.50
C GLY A 720 -18.64 7.13 17.05
N PHE A 721 -17.99 6.04 17.45
CA PHE A 721 -18.63 4.88 18.05
C PHE A 721 -18.57 4.94 19.59
N GLY A 722 -19.71 5.25 20.23
CA GLY A 722 -19.81 5.36 21.68
C GLY A 722 -21.13 4.81 22.22
N GLY A 723 -21.17 3.49 22.47
CA GLY A 723 -22.29 2.81 23.13
C GLY A 723 -21.82 1.54 23.85
N ALA A 724 -22.11 1.44 25.15
CA ALA A 724 -21.80 0.34 26.08
C ALA A 724 -20.31 0.04 26.36
N ALA A 725 -19.77 0.69 27.40
CA ALA A 725 -18.59 0.17 28.08
C ALA A 725 -18.95 -1.13 28.83
N THR A 726 -18.26 -2.22 28.54
CA THR A 726 -18.19 -3.36 29.47
C THR A 726 -17.55 -2.87 30.77
N ARG A 727 -18.18 -3.18 31.91
CA ARG A 727 -17.70 -2.81 33.25
C ARG A 727 -16.31 -3.43 33.49
N GLY A 728 -15.35 -2.58 33.83
CA GLY A 728 -14.28 -2.94 34.76
C GLY A 728 -12.87 -3.01 34.16
N LEU A 729 -11.98 -2.27 34.83
CA LEU A 729 -10.51 -2.29 34.79
C LEU A 729 -9.82 -1.58 33.61
N ARG A 730 -8.94 -0.63 33.97
CA ARG A 730 -7.96 -0.01 33.09
C ARG A 730 -6.84 -1.02 32.79
N PRO A 731 -6.54 -1.33 31.53
CA PRO A 731 -5.34 -2.10 31.21
C PRO A 731 -4.09 -1.28 31.54
N LYS A 732 -3.12 -1.90 32.22
CA LYS A 732 -1.81 -1.30 32.57
C LYS A 732 -0.85 -1.20 31.37
N LYS A 733 -1.23 -1.71 30.20
CA LYS A 733 -0.47 -1.68 28.94
C LYS A 733 -1.38 -1.25 27.78
N SER A 734 -0.79 -0.67 26.75
CA SER A 734 -1.47 -0.34 25.49
C SER A 734 -2.17 -1.59 24.94
N VAL A 735 -3.48 -1.49 24.66
CA VAL A 735 -4.27 -2.58 24.05
C VAL A 735 -4.00 -2.67 22.53
N ALA A 736 -3.36 -1.65 21.95
CA ALA A 736 -3.04 -1.62 20.51
C ALA A 736 -2.06 -2.74 20.11
N ASP A 737 -1.14 -3.13 20.99
CA ASP A 737 -0.20 -4.23 20.75
C ASP A 737 -0.84 -5.63 20.82
N GLU A 738 -2.08 -5.70 21.30
CA GLU A 738 -2.83 -6.95 21.54
C GLU A 738 -4.09 -7.07 20.69
N THR A 739 -4.32 -6.11 19.78
CA THR A 739 -5.49 -6.07 18.88
C THR A 739 -5.04 -6.23 17.44
N VAL A 740 -5.84 -6.96 16.66
CA VAL A 740 -5.69 -7.14 15.22
C VAL A 740 -6.98 -6.69 14.58
N MET A 741 -6.87 -5.90 13.52
CA MET A 741 -7.98 -5.58 12.64
C MET A 741 -7.59 -5.99 11.22
N LYS A 742 -8.46 -6.71 10.51
CA LYS A 742 -8.24 -7.10 9.11
C LYS A 742 -9.49 -6.84 8.30
N VAL A 743 -9.33 -6.28 7.11
CA VAL A 743 -10.43 -6.02 6.19
C VAL A 743 -10.32 -6.93 4.97
N TYR A 744 -11.42 -7.61 4.65
CA TYR A 744 -11.59 -8.45 3.47
C TYR A 744 -12.69 -7.86 2.60
N SER A 745 -12.49 -7.80 1.29
CA SER A 745 -13.41 -7.09 0.38
C SER A 745 -13.83 -7.96 -0.79
N TRP A 746 -15.06 -7.75 -1.25
CA TRP A 746 -15.63 -8.37 -2.44
C TRP A 746 -16.54 -7.36 -3.15
N ARG A 747 -16.92 -7.66 -4.39
CA ARG A 747 -17.87 -6.85 -5.18
C ARG A 747 -19.15 -7.65 -5.37
N VAL A 748 -20.29 -7.08 -5.01
CA VAL A 748 -21.61 -7.68 -5.29
C VAL A 748 -22.12 -7.15 -6.63
N MET A 749 -22.41 -8.09 -7.52
CA MET A 749 -22.94 -7.83 -8.86
C MET A 749 -24.44 -8.11 -8.91
N PRO A 750 -25.18 -7.41 -9.81
CA PRO A 750 -26.62 -7.65 -10.03
C PRO A 750 -26.97 -9.10 -10.40
#